data_AF-A0AAD5TMK9-F1
#
_entry.id   AF-A0AAD5TMK9-F1
#
_cell.length_a   1.000
_cell.length_b   1.000
_cell.length_c   1.000
_cell.angle_alpha   90.00
_cell.angle_beta   90.00
_cell.angle_gamma   90.00
#
_symmetry.space_group_name_H-M   'P 1'
#
loop_
_entity.id
_entity.type
_entity.pdbx_description
1 polymer ?
#
loop_
_entity_poly.entity_id
_entity_poly.type
_entity_poly.pdbx_seq_one_letter_code
_entity_poly.pdbx_strand_id
1 'polypeptide(L)'
;MRFATLQKAFLATLIVLCAFSAVLSAPATKAANGDYNWAVGVTYTAGQVVDYNGNRYKVVVNHVSQADWYPGCCAVLWSLVGALGGTAAPAGGAAVSGGTVAGAVTAPATPGGTWGAKIFAPYVDVMLWPTLDVSTVHAATGIKHFTLAFIFAGGDGSPTWGGITPMSQNFYLDIINKLRAAGGDVIVSFGGANGLELAQANTDAAALQAKYQAVINQYQLTWIDFDIEGPAVLDKPSVDRRNKVLAALQKANPKLTISYTLPALPTGLTSDGVYLLQSAAKAGFSPKVINIMAMDYGAGAAPNGATGMGGYAIAAAQATYAQAQAAGLKSAQIGVTPMIGVNDVQGEVFRVADATQLATWAATTPWMAEIAMWSLNRDTSKSGALYASSQVKQADYDFSKAFIAFESGKAVLTASSSTAATTAGKIAARDSGSVWGSRTFAPYVDVTGWPTLDISAVAQTTGANYFTLAFVVADSANDPAWGGVTKTSSGFYLDILTKLRTMGGDAIISFGGASGQELAIPITNVKTLTAQYQSVIDAYAATWIDFDIEGSAISDTAANDRRNQAITALQAANPNLKVGFTVAVMPNGLDTTVLALLESAAKYSTKIDVLNIMAMDYGPGAAPNGGTGMGDYAIAAAQETYSQLQSAGFGNTKVGITPMIGQNDVQGEIFRLADAKALVAWASGQSWVGEIAMWSVNRDTSVQGALYASSQITQDDYDFCNIFKAFNQGGVSTGQLPPSTATGSGTTGGSSGTTTKPKKKKKKSGKAARDVPSAEDEAELEAENSENEVDAAVADAVNALPDLPPWTFLDIPVPPARVAGGAKQPQPTLIQAPSRRAASASTPKLGKSLTWNAKTFAPYVDVTAWPTFDIVAAAKTAGVRYFALGFITADKSGAPSWGGYNKVSSGFMADAINTLRTQYHGDVIVSFGGAAGKELALKAKNVAGLVTLYQSVIDAYKITWADFDIEGSTLTNVKVNDMRNKALAIIKANNPGLIVSFTLPTEIAGLTDEAVALLKNAATNKLGVDVLNIMAMDYDPATCPGTTCLSNMGQNSIKAATAAHATLSSLGFSTTKVGITPMIGVNDISGEIFTLNNAQEMVSFALKNNWVAFLGFWSANRDNKVKASDLSVSSGITQGDWGFCNILSVFS
;
A
#
# COMPACT_ATOMS: atom_id res chain seq x y z
N MET A 1 -83.08 -16.83 0.99
CA MET A 1 -82.39 -17.26 2.22
C MET A 1 -81.02 -17.88 1.91
N ARG A 2 -80.03 -17.11 1.42
CA ARG A 2 -78.63 -17.58 1.23
C ARG A 2 -77.60 -16.45 1.35
N PHE A 3 -77.81 -15.51 2.29
CA PHE A 3 -76.90 -14.37 2.53
C PHE A 3 -76.49 -14.19 4.00
N ALA A 4 -76.94 -15.05 4.92
CA ALA A 4 -76.67 -14.89 6.36
C ALA A 4 -75.62 -15.87 6.94
N THR A 5 -75.14 -16.85 6.15
CA THR A 5 -74.22 -17.89 6.66
C THR A 5 -72.74 -17.63 6.35
N LEU A 6 -72.40 -16.67 5.47
CA LEU A 6 -71.00 -16.32 5.17
C LEU A 6 -70.41 -15.25 6.13
N GLN A 7 -71.21 -14.51 6.88
CA GLN A 7 -70.71 -13.44 7.76
C GLN A 7 -70.12 -13.93 9.10
N LYS A 8 -70.40 -15.18 9.52
CA LYS A 8 -69.81 -15.74 10.76
C LYS A 8 -68.50 -16.50 10.54
N ALA A 9 -68.18 -16.89 9.31
CA ALA A 9 -66.90 -17.50 8.98
C ALA A 9 -65.77 -16.46 8.76
N PHE A 10 -66.12 -15.21 8.43
CA PHE A 10 -65.12 -14.16 8.16
C PHE A 10 -64.61 -13.44 9.42
N LEU A 11 -65.37 -13.45 10.52
CA LEU A 11 -64.97 -12.78 11.76
C LEU A 11 -64.08 -13.65 12.67
N ALA A 12 -64.13 -14.97 12.54
CA ALA A 12 -63.23 -15.88 13.26
C ALA A 12 -61.82 -15.93 12.64
N THR A 13 -61.71 -15.71 11.32
CA THR A 13 -60.41 -15.69 10.62
C THR A 13 -59.69 -14.36 10.77
N LEU A 14 -60.40 -13.26 11.08
CA LEU A 14 -59.78 -11.94 11.28
C LEU A 14 -59.12 -11.77 12.66
N ILE A 15 -59.49 -12.60 13.65
CA ILE A 15 -58.83 -12.60 14.97
C ILE A 15 -57.59 -13.52 14.97
N VAL A 16 -57.48 -14.46 14.03
CA VAL A 16 -56.30 -15.34 13.91
C VAL A 16 -55.23 -14.78 12.97
N LEU A 17 -55.58 -13.90 12.02
CA LEU A 17 -54.58 -13.26 11.12
C LEU A 17 -53.97 -11.94 11.61
N CYS A 18 -54.37 -11.41 12.77
CA CYS A 18 -53.66 -10.29 13.43
C CYS A 18 -52.65 -10.75 14.49
N ALA A 19 -52.35 -12.05 14.60
CA ALA A 19 -51.45 -12.60 15.62
C ALA A 19 -50.12 -13.19 15.10
N PHE A 20 -49.84 -13.16 13.79
CA PHE A 20 -48.53 -13.50 13.20
C PHE A 20 -48.33 -12.56 12.01
N SER A 21 -47.69 -11.39 12.15
CA SER A 21 -46.23 -11.26 12.22
C SER A 21 -45.79 -10.09 13.11
N ALA A 22 -46.02 -10.19 14.43
CA ALA A 22 -45.06 -9.62 15.36
C ALA A 22 -43.99 -10.69 15.55
N VAL A 23 -42.89 -10.61 14.78
CA VAL A 23 -41.68 -11.33 15.19
C VAL A 23 -41.26 -10.65 16.49
N LEU A 24 -41.73 -11.19 17.61
CA LEU A 24 -41.20 -10.91 18.93
C LEU A 24 -39.73 -11.32 18.89
N SER A 25 -38.87 -10.36 18.60
CA SER A 25 -37.43 -10.54 18.69
C SER A 25 -37.11 -10.88 20.14
N ALA A 26 -36.38 -11.98 20.34
CA ALA A 26 -35.95 -12.37 21.67
C ALA A 26 -34.98 -11.30 22.21
N PRO A 27 -35.06 -10.92 23.50
CA PRO A 27 -34.06 -10.05 24.10
C PRO A 27 -32.72 -10.78 24.14
N ALA A 28 -31.63 -10.03 23.92
CA ALA A 28 -30.29 -10.59 23.91
C ALA A 28 -29.95 -11.25 25.27
N THR A 29 -29.40 -12.45 25.23
CA THR A 29 -28.98 -13.20 26.42
C THR A 29 -27.56 -12.82 26.80
N LYS A 30 -27.29 -12.69 28.10
CA LYS A 30 -25.96 -12.32 28.59
C LYS A 30 -25.08 -13.55 28.82
N ALA A 31 -23.80 -13.43 28.46
CA ALA A 31 -22.74 -14.33 28.84
C ALA A 31 -22.30 -14.09 30.30
N ALA A 32 -21.45 -14.99 30.82
CA ALA A 32 -20.97 -14.93 32.20
C ALA A 32 -20.12 -13.68 32.52
N ASN A 33 -19.55 -13.04 31.50
CA ASN A 33 -18.79 -11.78 31.58
C ASN A 33 -19.68 -10.51 31.62
N GLY A 34 -21.00 -10.65 31.47
CA GLY A 34 -21.95 -9.52 31.46
C GLY A 34 -22.26 -8.93 30.08
N ASP A 35 -21.54 -9.34 29.04
CA ASP A 35 -21.77 -9.00 27.63
C ASP A 35 -22.89 -9.86 27.03
N TYR A 36 -23.41 -9.48 25.87
CA TYR A 36 -24.49 -10.21 25.20
C TYR A 36 -23.94 -11.23 24.20
N ASN A 37 -24.48 -12.45 24.12
CA ASN A 37 -24.06 -13.38 23.06
C ASN A 37 -24.75 -13.03 21.75
N TRP A 38 -23.99 -13.01 20.65
CA TRP A 38 -24.63 -12.84 19.35
C TRP A 38 -25.51 -14.05 18.99
N ALA A 39 -26.68 -13.75 18.44
CA ALA A 39 -27.62 -14.69 17.86
C ALA A 39 -28.45 -13.97 16.81
N VAL A 40 -28.99 -14.71 15.84
CA VAL A 40 -29.86 -14.20 14.77
C VAL A 40 -31.27 -13.94 15.30
N GLY A 41 -31.90 -12.84 14.86
CA GLY A 41 -33.27 -12.46 15.22
C GLY A 41 -33.39 -11.76 16.58
N VAL A 42 -32.28 -11.30 17.15
CA VAL A 42 -32.20 -10.67 18.47
C VAL A 42 -32.13 -9.15 18.32
N THR A 43 -32.85 -8.42 19.17
CA THR A 43 -32.74 -6.96 19.21
C THR A 43 -31.51 -6.54 20.01
N TYR A 44 -30.61 -5.83 19.33
CA TYR A 44 -29.47 -5.17 19.94
C TYR A 44 -29.67 -3.65 19.95
N THR A 45 -29.32 -3.05 21.07
CA THR A 45 -29.37 -1.60 21.29
C THR A 45 -27.96 -1.03 21.19
N ALA A 46 -27.81 0.11 20.51
CA ALA A 46 -26.58 0.86 20.41
C ALA A 46 -25.92 1.04 21.79
N GLY A 47 -24.62 0.77 21.85
CA GLY A 47 -23.84 0.76 23.09
C GLY A 47 -23.75 -0.58 23.80
N GLN A 48 -24.59 -1.57 23.48
CA GLN A 48 -24.42 -2.93 24.01
C GLN A 48 -23.14 -3.56 23.47
N VAL A 49 -22.45 -4.35 24.30
CA VAL A 49 -21.29 -5.16 23.88
C VAL A 49 -21.75 -6.58 23.63
N VAL A 50 -21.41 -7.09 22.46
CA VAL A 50 -21.83 -8.39 21.95
C VAL A 50 -20.63 -9.25 21.65
N ASP A 51 -20.70 -10.49 22.11
CA ASP A 51 -19.70 -11.51 21.99
C ASP A 51 -19.93 -12.38 20.76
N TYR A 52 -18.92 -12.49 19.90
CA TYR A 52 -18.98 -13.31 18.69
C TYR A 52 -17.60 -13.72 18.16
N ASN A 53 -17.44 -15.01 17.83
CA ASN A 53 -16.22 -15.58 17.22
C ASN A 53 -14.91 -15.20 17.91
N GLY A 54 -14.88 -15.24 19.24
CA GLY A 54 -13.65 -14.92 19.95
C GLY A 54 -13.32 -13.42 19.90
N ASN A 55 -14.29 -12.54 19.63
CA ASN A 55 -14.18 -11.07 19.64
C ASN A 55 -15.41 -10.37 20.27
N ARG A 56 -15.18 -9.25 20.95
CA ARG A 56 -16.17 -8.34 21.55
C ARG A 56 -16.46 -7.22 20.58
N TYR A 57 -17.74 -6.89 20.39
CA TYR A 57 -18.16 -5.82 19.50
C TYR A 57 -19.20 -4.92 20.15
N LYS A 58 -19.03 -3.61 20.05
CA LYS A 58 -20.02 -2.62 20.44
C LYS A 58 -21.06 -2.50 19.32
N VAL A 59 -22.33 -2.57 19.68
CA VAL A 59 -23.44 -2.28 18.79
C VAL A 59 -23.41 -0.78 18.47
N VAL A 60 -23.27 -0.46 17.19
CA VAL A 60 -23.13 0.94 16.73
C VAL A 60 -24.50 1.59 16.58
N VAL A 61 -25.48 0.85 16.07
CA VAL A 61 -26.87 1.31 15.88
C VAL A 61 -27.87 0.27 16.38
N ASN A 62 -29.02 0.73 16.87
CA ASN A 62 -30.12 -0.18 17.25
C ASN A 62 -30.54 -1.01 16.03
N HIS A 63 -30.56 -2.33 16.16
CA HIS A 63 -30.95 -3.22 15.07
C HIS A 63 -31.46 -4.57 15.59
N VAL A 64 -32.11 -5.33 14.72
CA VAL A 64 -32.37 -6.76 14.93
C VAL A 64 -31.38 -7.53 14.06
N SER A 65 -30.58 -8.39 14.67
CA SER A 65 -29.52 -9.14 13.96
C SER A 65 -30.11 -10.08 12.91
N GLN A 66 -29.48 -10.12 11.74
CA GLN A 66 -29.72 -11.11 10.68
C GLN A 66 -28.55 -12.08 10.57
N ALA A 67 -28.71 -13.20 9.86
CA ALA A 67 -27.70 -14.25 9.78
C ALA A 67 -26.35 -13.78 9.21
N ASP A 68 -26.38 -12.82 8.29
CA ASP A 68 -25.22 -12.18 7.67
C ASP A 68 -24.78 -10.89 8.40
N TRP A 69 -25.51 -10.46 9.42
CA TRP A 69 -25.19 -9.29 10.26
C TRP A 69 -24.51 -9.73 11.57
N TYR A 70 -23.52 -10.61 11.45
CA TYR A 70 -22.77 -11.08 12.59
C TYR A 70 -21.67 -10.09 13.01
N PRO A 71 -21.31 -9.96 14.29
CA PRO A 71 -20.29 -9.02 14.71
C PRO A 71 -18.94 -9.29 14.01
N GLY A 72 -18.43 -8.28 13.31
CA GLY A 72 -17.27 -8.41 12.40
C GLY A 72 -17.63 -8.46 10.90
N CYS A 73 -18.90 -8.64 10.53
CA CYS A 73 -19.38 -8.52 9.14
C CYS A 73 -19.20 -7.09 8.59
N CYS A 74 -19.44 -6.10 9.46
CA CYS A 74 -19.86 -4.80 9.02
C CYS A 74 -19.80 -3.76 10.15
N ALA A 75 -18.87 -2.80 9.99
CA ALA A 75 -18.56 -1.76 10.96
C ALA A 75 -19.73 -0.82 11.30
N VAL A 76 -20.73 -0.72 10.40
CA VAL A 76 -21.95 0.09 10.58
C VAL A 76 -22.88 -0.46 11.67
N LEU A 77 -22.84 -1.77 11.94
CA LEU A 77 -23.64 -2.40 12.99
C LEU A 77 -22.80 -2.72 14.22
N TRP A 78 -21.51 -3.01 14.01
CA TRP A 78 -20.61 -3.59 15.01
C TRP A 78 -19.25 -2.93 14.98
N SER A 79 -18.84 -2.28 16.07
CA SER A 79 -17.49 -1.77 16.25
C SER A 79 -16.69 -2.78 17.06
N LEU A 80 -15.55 -3.25 16.54
CA LEU A 80 -14.68 -4.16 17.28
C LEU A 80 -14.15 -3.45 18.54
N VAL A 81 -14.31 -4.10 19.68
CA VAL A 81 -13.85 -3.60 20.99
C VAL A 81 -12.63 -4.38 21.50
N GLY A 82 -12.46 -5.63 21.05
CA GLY A 82 -11.31 -6.48 21.41
C GLY A 82 -11.59 -7.96 21.17
N ALA A 83 -10.68 -8.86 21.54
CA ALA A 83 -10.84 -10.32 21.39
C ALA A 83 -11.46 -11.00 22.64
N LEU A 84 -12.43 -11.91 22.51
CA LEU A 84 -12.91 -12.86 23.55
C LEU A 84 -12.03 -14.11 23.73
N GLY A 85 -11.05 -14.33 22.85
CA GLY A 85 -10.48 -15.66 22.62
C GLY A 85 -8.96 -15.76 22.62
N GLY A 86 -8.25 -15.08 23.52
CA GLY A 86 -6.86 -15.43 23.84
C GLY A 86 -6.77 -16.66 24.75
N THR A 87 -6.64 -17.87 24.18
CA THR A 87 -5.98 -18.98 24.91
C THR A 87 -4.46 -18.77 24.98
N ALA A 88 -3.92 -17.83 24.20
CA ALA A 88 -2.64 -17.23 24.49
C ALA A 88 -2.80 -16.36 25.75
N ALA A 89 -2.36 -16.88 26.89
CA ALA A 89 -2.12 -16.04 28.06
C ALA A 89 -1.32 -14.78 27.62
N PRO A 90 -1.57 -13.60 28.21
CA PRO A 90 -0.74 -12.42 27.95
C PRO A 90 0.74 -12.73 28.22
N ALA A 91 1.65 -11.87 27.74
CA ALA A 91 3.05 -11.90 28.14
C ALA A 91 3.09 -12.03 29.67
N GLY A 92 3.63 -13.15 30.20
CA GLY A 92 3.95 -13.48 31.60
C GLY A 92 3.04 -13.10 32.78
N GLY A 93 1.99 -12.31 32.61
CA GLY A 93 1.18 -11.72 33.67
C GLY A 93 -0.07 -12.55 33.95
N ALA A 94 -0.54 -12.52 35.19
CA ALA A 94 -1.79 -13.21 35.54
C ALA A 94 -2.95 -12.57 34.76
N ALA A 95 -3.59 -13.33 33.88
CA ALA A 95 -4.86 -12.94 33.29
C ALA A 95 -5.92 -12.91 34.40
N VAL A 96 -6.54 -11.76 34.62
CA VAL A 96 -7.62 -11.65 35.61
C VAL A 96 -8.88 -12.26 34.99
N SER A 97 -9.37 -13.39 35.53
CA SER A 97 -10.64 -13.97 35.09
C SER A 97 -11.79 -13.11 35.57
N GLY A 98 -12.52 -12.50 34.65
CA GLY A 98 -13.75 -11.77 34.94
C GLY A 98 -13.58 -10.26 34.87
N GLY A 99 -14.25 -9.67 33.87
CA GLY A 99 -14.56 -8.25 33.80
C GLY A 99 -15.52 -7.80 34.91
N THR A 100 -15.24 -8.14 36.17
CA THR A 100 -15.80 -7.44 37.33
C THR A 100 -14.73 -6.50 37.85
N VAL A 101 -14.66 -5.31 37.27
CA VAL A 101 -14.07 -4.14 37.94
C VAL A 101 -15.09 -3.00 37.84
N ALA A 102 -16.23 -3.16 38.50
CA ALA A 102 -16.58 -2.10 39.43
C ALA A 102 -15.39 -2.09 40.39
N GLY A 103 -14.44 -1.16 40.18
CA GLY A 103 -13.26 -1.09 41.05
C GLY A 103 -13.77 -1.14 42.47
N ALA A 104 -13.30 -2.11 43.27
CA ALA A 104 -13.61 -2.12 44.69
C ALA A 104 -13.41 -0.69 45.18
N VAL A 105 -14.42 -0.11 45.83
CA VAL A 105 -14.56 1.32 46.13
C VAL A 105 -13.46 1.76 47.09
N THR A 106 -12.24 1.79 46.58
CA THR A 106 -11.00 2.11 47.27
C THR A 106 -10.57 3.44 46.73
N ALA A 107 -10.30 4.37 47.64
CA ALA A 107 -9.82 5.68 47.25
C ALA A 107 -8.55 5.53 46.39
N PRO A 108 -8.35 6.37 45.36
CA PRO A 108 -7.14 6.33 44.56
C PRO A 108 -5.91 6.50 45.47
N ALA A 109 -4.98 5.57 45.36
CA ALA A 109 -3.70 5.64 46.07
C ALA A 109 -2.91 6.85 45.56
N THR A 110 -2.17 7.48 46.47
CA THR A 110 -1.26 8.57 46.12
C THR A 110 -0.23 8.07 45.08
N PRO A 111 0.09 8.88 44.05
CA PRO A 111 1.19 8.61 43.11
C PRO A 111 2.44 8.05 43.79
N GLY A 112 2.92 6.90 43.32
CA GLY A 112 3.90 6.06 44.00
C GLY A 112 5.37 6.46 43.81
N GLY A 113 5.68 7.42 42.93
CA GLY A 113 7.07 7.77 42.62
C GLY A 113 7.26 9.12 41.94
N THR A 114 8.51 9.60 41.93
CA THR A 114 8.95 10.76 41.15
C THR A 114 9.35 10.33 39.74
N TRP A 115 8.84 11.00 38.72
CA TRP A 115 9.27 10.80 37.33
C TRP A 115 10.75 11.15 37.17
N GLY A 116 11.52 10.23 36.59
CA GLY A 116 12.90 10.47 36.16
C GLY A 116 12.99 11.38 34.94
N ALA A 117 14.22 11.73 34.55
CA ALA A 117 14.47 12.54 33.36
C ALA A 117 14.31 11.77 32.04
N LYS A 118 14.42 10.44 32.11
CA LYS A 118 14.26 9.48 31.00
C LYS A 118 13.35 8.37 31.47
N ILE A 119 12.19 8.23 30.83
CA ILE A 119 11.12 7.32 31.23
C ILE A 119 10.85 6.32 30.11
N PHE A 120 10.74 5.05 30.46
CA PHE A 120 10.16 4.03 29.60
C PHE A 120 8.73 3.73 30.07
N ALA A 121 7.74 4.08 29.25
CA ALA A 121 6.32 3.90 29.56
C ALA A 121 5.57 3.28 28.36
N PRO A 122 5.58 1.94 28.19
CA PRO A 122 4.94 1.31 27.04
C PRO A 122 3.42 1.53 27.04
N TYR A 123 2.82 1.66 25.85
CA TYR A 123 1.36 1.71 25.72
C TYR A 123 0.75 0.35 26.05
N VAL A 124 -0.38 0.38 26.73
CA VAL A 124 -1.18 -0.79 27.09
C VAL A 124 -2.62 -0.54 26.65
N ASP A 125 -3.10 -1.34 25.71
CA ASP A 125 -4.53 -1.41 25.42
C ASP A 125 -5.21 -2.12 26.58
N VAL A 126 -5.83 -1.34 27.46
CA VAL A 126 -6.51 -1.84 28.67
C VAL A 126 -7.90 -2.40 28.35
N MET A 127 -8.42 -2.13 27.16
CA MET A 127 -9.71 -2.62 26.68
C MET A 127 -9.58 -3.97 25.96
N LEU A 128 -8.38 -4.30 25.49
CA LEU A 128 -8.07 -5.62 24.94
C LEU A 128 -8.28 -6.72 25.99
N TRP A 129 -8.97 -7.79 25.60
CA TRP A 129 -9.18 -8.95 26.44
C TRP A 129 -8.26 -10.13 26.05
N PRO A 130 -7.70 -10.86 27.03
CA PRO A 130 -7.79 -10.62 28.47
C PRO A 130 -7.04 -9.33 28.86
N THR A 131 -7.66 -8.53 29.74
CA THR A 131 -7.08 -7.26 30.21
C THR A 131 -5.76 -7.55 30.92
N LEU A 132 -4.69 -6.91 30.45
CA LEU A 132 -3.35 -7.07 31.00
C LEU A 132 -3.27 -6.40 32.38
N ASP A 133 -2.77 -7.12 33.39
CA ASP A 133 -2.47 -6.55 34.71
C ASP A 133 -1.02 -6.04 34.75
N VAL A 134 -0.84 -4.73 34.59
CA VAL A 134 0.50 -4.10 34.59
C VAL A 134 1.23 -4.23 35.93
N SER A 135 0.54 -4.47 37.04
CA SER A 135 1.20 -4.73 38.33
C SER A 135 1.96 -6.07 38.32
N THR A 136 1.44 -7.06 37.58
CA THR A 136 2.14 -8.34 37.38
C THR A 136 3.29 -8.21 36.40
N VAL A 137 3.14 -7.40 35.35
CA VAL A 137 4.24 -7.09 34.42
C VAL A 137 5.36 -6.35 35.15
N HIS A 138 5.03 -5.38 35.99
CA HIS A 138 5.99 -4.71 36.87
C HIS A 138 6.76 -5.73 37.71
N ALA A 139 6.08 -6.65 38.38
CA ALA A 139 6.72 -7.68 39.19
C ALA A 139 7.65 -8.60 38.36
N ALA A 140 7.31 -8.87 37.10
CA ALA A 140 8.09 -9.75 36.21
C ALA A 140 9.28 -9.05 35.54
N THR A 141 9.16 -7.75 35.24
CA THR A 141 10.09 -7.02 34.36
C THR A 141 10.83 -5.86 35.04
N GLY A 142 10.30 -5.36 36.15
CA GLY A 142 10.78 -4.15 36.81
C GLY A 142 10.32 -2.83 36.18
N ILE A 143 9.52 -2.85 35.10
CA ILE A 143 8.95 -1.64 34.50
C ILE A 143 8.09 -0.92 35.55
N LYS A 144 8.32 0.38 35.75
CA LYS A 144 7.60 1.18 36.76
C LYS A 144 6.50 2.05 36.19
N HIS A 145 6.57 2.38 34.91
CA HIS A 145 5.70 3.35 34.26
C HIS A 145 5.00 2.70 33.08
N PHE A 146 3.71 3.02 32.88
CA PHE A 146 2.90 2.47 31.78
C PHE A 146 1.96 3.55 31.25
N THR A 147 1.71 3.54 29.94
CA THR A 147 0.73 4.43 29.30
C THR A 147 -0.54 3.66 29.00
N LEU A 148 -1.63 3.97 29.71
CA LEU A 148 -2.91 3.27 29.60
C LEU A 148 -3.77 3.91 28.50
N ALA A 149 -4.22 3.07 27.57
CA ALA A 149 -4.86 3.46 26.32
C ALA A 149 -6.25 2.80 26.16
N PHE A 150 -7.34 3.52 25.88
CA PHE A 150 -7.49 4.97 25.71
C PHE A 150 -8.78 5.52 26.33
N ILE A 151 -8.79 6.83 26.64
CA ILE A 151 -10.00 7.58 26.95
C ILE A 151 -10.57 8.25 25.68
N PHE A 152 -11.84 7.97 25.38
CA PHE A 152 -12.61 8.58 24.28
C PHE A 152 -13.84 9.33 24.81
N ALA A 153 -14.48 10.11 23.93
CA ALA A 153 -15.82 10.61 24.14
C ALA A 153 -16.85 9.46 24.08
N GLY A 154 -17.64 9.31 25.15
CA GLY A 154 -18.86 8.51 25.15
C GLY A 154 -19.97 9.16 24.33
N GLY A 155 -21.12 8.48 24.21
CA GLY A 155 -22.24 8.97 23.39
C GLY A 155 -22.83 10.32 23.82
N ASP A 156 -22.62 10.73 25.08
CA ASP A 156 -23.00 12.03 25.65
C ASP A 156 -21.83 13.03 25.69
N GLY A 157 -20.71 12.69 25.06
CA GLY A 157 -19.46 13.44 25.08
C GLY A 157 -18.71 13.40 26.41
N SER A 158 -19.10 12.55 27.38
CA SER A 158 -18.35 12.34 28.63
C SER A 158 -17.08 11.50 28.41
N PRO A 159 -16.04 11.61 29.26
CA PRO A 159 -14.88 10.74 29.16
C PRO A 159 -15.26 9.28 29.50
N THR A 160 -14.80 8.33 28.69
CA THR A 160 -15.01 6.89 28.91
C THR A 160 -13.80 6.09 28.43
N TRP A 161 -13.46 4.99 29.10
CA TRP A 161 -12.47 4.05 28.57
C TRP A 161 -13.03 3.33 27.33
N GLY A 162 -12.28 3.37 26.23
CA GLY A 162 -12.67 2.75 24.96
C GLY A 162 -13.99 3.27 24.38
N GLY A 163 -14.49 4.43 24.81
CA GLY A 163 -15.77 4.97 24.31
C GLY A 163 -17.00 4.29 24.91
N ILE A 164 -16.82 3.40 25.89
CA ILE A 164 -17.88 2.53 26.42
C ILE A 164 -17.94 2.41 27.93
N THR A 165 -16.79 2.41 28.62
CA THR A 165 -16.75 2.18 30.06
C THR A 165 -16.72 3.53 30.79
N PRO A 166 -17.79 3.92 31.49
CA PRO A 166 -17.86 5.22 32.16
C PRO A 166 -16.86 5.32 33.31
N MET A 167 -16.34 6.52 33.54
CA MET A 167 -15.40 6.80 34.63
C MET A 167 -15.93 6.41 36.02
N SER A 168 -17.26 6.45 36.22
CA SER A 168 -17.92 6.08 37.48
C SER A 168 -17.72 4.61 37.88
N GLN A 169 -17.27 3.75 36.97
CA GLN A 169 -16.98 2.35 37.26
C GLN A 169 -15.60 2.15 37.91
N ASN A 170 -14.77 3.19 38.01
CA ASN A 170 -13.39 3.10 38.53
C ASN A 170 -12.57 2.01 37.80
N PHE A 171 -12.79 1.84 36.51
CA PHE A 171 -12.13 0.82 35.71
C PHE A 171 -10.60 0.93 35.82
N TYR A 172 -9.93 -0.21 36.04
CA TYR A 172 -8.48 -0.32 36.19
C TYR A 172 -7.87 0.36 37.43
N LEU A 173 -8.67 1.02 38.28
CA LEU A 173 -8.17 1.77 39.45
C LEU A 173 -7.46 0.86 40.48
N ASP A 174 -7.95 -0.36 40.68
CA ASP A 174 -7.34 -1.30 41.62
C ASP A 174 -5.94 -1.74 41.15
N ILE A 175 -5.74 -1.93 39.85
CA ILE A 175 -4.44 -2.26 39.24
C ILE A 175 -3.48 -1.06 39.36
N ILE A 176 -3.97 0.16 39.11
CA ILE A 176 -3.20 1.39 39.34
C ILE A 176 -2.76 1.48 40.80
N ASN A 177 -3.65 1.21 41.75
CA ASN A 177 -3.33 1.22 43.17
C ASN A 177 -2.28 0.15 43.55
N LYS A 178 -2.36 -1.06 42.98
CA LYS A 178 -1.36 -2.12 43.17
C LYS A 178 0.01 -1.69 42.62
N LEU A 179 0.05 -1.12 41.41
CA LEU A 179 1.28 -0.63 40.81
C LEU A 179 1.90 0.50 41.64
N ARG A 180 1.09 1.46 42.12
CA ARG A 180 1.55 2.54 43.00
C ARG A 180 2.09 2.04 44.33
N ALA A 181 1.45 1.03 44.92
CA ALA A 181 1.97 0.38 46.12
C ALA A 181 3.32 -0.31 45.89
N ALA A 182 3.61 -0.71 44.64
CA ALA A 182 4.91 -1.25 44.22
C ALA A 182 5.92 -0.17 43.77
N GLY A 183 5.58 1.11 43.88
CA GLY A 183 6.46 2.23 43.54
C GLY A 183 6.48 2.60 42.04
N GLY A 184 5.48 2.16 41.28
CA GLY A 184 5.23 2.60 39.90
C GLY A 184 4.13 3.66 39.80
N ASP A 185 3.85 4.12 38.58
CA ASP A 185 2.70 5.00 38.28
C ASP A 185 2.28 4.87 36.80
N VAL A 186 1.22 5.57 36.41
CA VAL A 186 0.65 5.50 35.05
C VAL A 186 0.50 6.86 34.38
N ILE A 187 0.63 6.85 33.06
CA ILE A 187 0.16 7.88 32.14
C ILE A 187 -1.21 7.41 31.60
N VAL A 188 -2.19 8.30 31.49
CA VAL A 188 -3.46 7.99 30.79
C VAL A 188 -3.51 8.78 29.49
N SER A 189 -3.73 8.07 28.38
CA SER A 189 -3.79 8.67 27.05
C SER A 189 -5.23 8.95 26.60
N PHE A 190 -5.44 10.15 26.06
CA PHE A 190 -6.68 10.60 25.44
C PHE A 190 -6.53 10.65 23.92
N GLY A 191 -7.48 10.08 23.18
CA GLY A 191 -7.40 9.99 21.72
C GLY A 191 -6.94 8.60 21.26
N GLY A 192 -6.36 8.49 20.06
CA GLY A 192 -6.08 7.24 19.33
C GLY A 192 -6.99 7.04 18.09
N ALA A 193 -6.56 6.20 17.15
CA ALA A 193 -7.09 6.12 15.78
C ALA A 193 -8.58 5.79 15.66
N ASN A 194 -9.10 4.95 16.57
CA ASN A 194 -10.40 4.30 16.43
C ASN A 194 -11.53 4.94 17.27
N GLY A 195 -11.26 6.04 18.00
CA GLY A 195 -12.22 6.66 18.89
C GLY A 195 -12.49 8.13 18.61
N LEU A 196 -13.68 8.60 19.01
CA LEU A 196 -14.02 10.03 18.95
C LEU A 196 -13.31 10.78 20.07
N GLU A 197 -12.42 11.71 19.70
CA GLU A 197 -11.66 12.47 20.67
C GLU A 197 -12.54 13.51 21.42
N LEU A 198 -12.24 13.77 22.69
CA LEU A 198 -13.07 14.61 23.56
C LEU A 198 -13.21 16.06 23.07
N ALA A 199 -12.15 16.70 22.57
CA ALA A 199 -12.23 18.02 21.99
C ALA A 199 -13.08 18.03 20.70
N GLN A 200 -13.06 16.97 19.87
CA GLN A 200 -13.98 16.87 18.72
C GLN A 200 -15.45 16.81 19.16
N ALA A 201 -15.77 16.06 20.21
CA ALA A 201 -17.13 15.92 20.72
C ALA A 201 -17.64 17.15 21.52
N ASN A 202 -16.74 17.95 22.08
CA ASN A 202 -17.08 19.02 23.01
C ASN A 202 -16.61 20.38 22.49
N THR A 203 -17.55 21.25 22.10
CA THR A 203 -17.25 22.58 21.56
C THR A 203 -17.10 23.67 22.62
N ASP A 204 -17.64 23.46 23.82
CA ASP A 204 -17.45 24.37 24.97
C ASP A 204 -16.13 24.08 25.69
N ALA A 205 -15.26 25.09 25.76
CA ALA A 205 -13.90 24.95 26.31
C ALA A 205 -13.91 24.69 27.83
N ALA A 206 -14.84 25.29 28.59
CA ALA A 206 -14.89 25.11 30.03
C ALA A 206 -15.40 23.70 30.40
N ALA A 207 -16.41 23.22 29.69
CA ALA A 207 -16.91 21.85 29.81
C ALA A 207 -15.84 20.82 29.42
N LEU A 208 -15.09 21.06 28.33
CA LEU A 208 -13.97 20.21 27.94
C LEU A 208 -12.88 20.17 29.01
N GLN A 209 -12.49 21.33 29.57
CA GLN A 209 -11.51 21.40 30.66
C GLN A 209 -11.98 20.60 31.89
N ALA A 210 -13.25 20.75 32.28
CA ALA A 210 -13.82 20.02 33.40
C ALA A 210 -13.81 18.50 33.17
N LYS A 211 -14.04 18.05 31.93
CA LYS A 211 -14.00 16.63 31.55
C LYS A 211 -12.58 16.05 31.62
N TYR A 212 -11.57 16.76 31.13
CA TYR A 212 -10.18 16.34 31.31
C TYR A 212 -9.79 16.31 32.80
N GLN A 213 -10.17 17.36 33.56
CA GLN A 213 -9.91 17.42 35.01
C GLN A 213 -10.57 16.28 35.78
N ALA A 214 -11.77 15.83 35.36
CA ALA A 214 -12.46 14.72 36.00
C ALA A 214 -11.65 13.42 35.93
N VAL A 215 -11.03 13.12 34.78
CA VAL A 215 -10.15 11.94 34.62
C VAL A 215 -8.88 12.08 35.47
N ILE A 216 -8.26 13.26 35.48
CA ILE A 216 -7.09 13.55 36.32
C ILE A 216 -7.41 13.30 37.80
N ASN A 217 -8.54 13.82 38.28
CA ASN A 217 -8.95 13.68 39.67
C ASN A 217 -9.30 12.23 40.02
N GLN A 218 -9.99 11.53 39.12
CA GLN A 218 -10.45 10.15 39.32
C GLN A 218 -9.28 9.20 39.58
N TYR A 219 -8.18 9.33 38.82
CA TYR A 219 -7.00 8.48 38.96
C TYR A 219 -5.82 9.17 39.67
N GLN A 220 -5.99 10.40 40.17
CA GLN A 220 -4.92 11.22 40.78
C GLN A 220 -3.67 11.31 39.88
N LEU A 221 -3.87 11.60 38.59
CA LEU A 221 -2.81 11.56 37.59
C LEU A 221 -1.80 12.70 37.75
N THR A 222 -0.53 12.37 37.57
CA THR A 222 0.57 13.36 37.52
C THR A 222 1.18 13.48 36.12
N TRP A 223 0.78 12.62 35.18
CA TRP A 223 1.10 12.71 33.76
C TRP A 223 -0.12 12.25 32.93
N ILE A 224 -0.49 13.04 31.93
CA ILE A 224 -1.47 12.67 30.90
C ILE A 224 -0.90 12.83 29.49
N ASP A 225 -1.37 12.00 28.57
CA ASP A 225 -0.97 12.02 27.17
C ASP A 225 -2.16 12.30 26.25
N PHE A 226 -1.90 12.97 25.14
CA PHE A 226 -2.87 13.20 24.08
C PHE A 226 -2.37 12.58 22.79
N ASP A 227 -2.91 11.41 22.44
CA ASP A 227 -2.62 10.71 21.20
C ASP A 227 -3.56 11.21 20.09
N ILE A 228 -3.05 12.17 19.31
CA ILE A 228 -3.86 12.95 18.37
C ILE A 228 -3.48 12.57 16.95
N GLU A 229 -4.33 11.74 16.36
CA GLU A 229 -4.11 11.16 15.04
C GLU A 229 -5.38 11.05 14.20
N GLY A 230 -5.24 10.55 12.97
CA GLY A 230 -6.35 10.37 12.03
C GLY A 230 -7.18 11.65 11.85
N PRO A 231 -8.52 11.59 11.88
CA PRO A 231 -9.37 12.77 11.73
C PRO A 231 -9.15 13.86 12.80
N ALA A 232 -8.69 13.49 14.01
CA ALA A 232 -8.56 14.42 15.12
C ALA A 232 -7.42 15.43 14.96
N VAL A 233 -6.34 15.07 14.25
CA VAL A 233 -5.23 15.99 13.96
C VAL A 233 -5.57 16.94 12.81
N LEU A 234 -6.47 16.55 11.91
CA LEU A 234 -6.89 17.35 10.75
C LEU A 234 -7.93 18.43 11.11
N ASP A 235 -8.71 18.22 12.17
CA ASP A 235 -9.75 19.14 12.65
C ASP A 235 -9.15 20.34 13.42
N LYS A 236 -8.71 21.36 12.67
CA LYS A 236 -8.10 22.59 13.19
C LYS A 236 -8.94 23.26 14.31
N PRO A 237 -10.29 23.40 14.20
CA PRO A 237 -11.12 23.86 15.30
C PRO A 237 -10.99 23.06 16.61
N SER A 238 -10.94 21.72 16.55
CA SER A 238 -10.71 20.91 17.76
C SER A 238 -9.30 21.07 18.31
N VAL A 239 -8.29 21.16 17.44
CA VAL A 239 -6.89 21.37 17.80
C VAL A 239 -6.70 22.69 18.55
N ASP A 240 -7.22 23.80 18.01
CA ASP A 240 -7.13 25.12 18.65
C ASP A 240 -7.84 25.16 20.00
N ARG A 241 -9.02 24.54 20.08
CA ARG A 241 -9.80 24.43 21.33
C ARG A 241 -9.06 23.58 22.36
N ARG A 242 -8.52 22.43 21.97
CA ARG A 242 -7.75 21.54 22.83
C ARG A 242 -6.54 22.28 23.39
N ASN A 243 -5.72 22.91 22.55
CA ASN A 243 -4.55 23.68 22.97
C ASN A 243 -4.90 24.79 23.96
N LYS A 244 -5.98 25.54 23.72
CA LYS A 244 -6.47 26.56 24.65
C LYS A 244 -6.86 25.96 26.00
N VAL A 245 -7.55 24.82 25.99
CA VAL A 245 -7.96 24.10 27.21
C VAL A 245 -6.76 23.53 27.94
N LEU A 246 -5.76 22.97 27.24
CA LEU A 246 -4.56 22.42 27.85
C LEU A 246 -3.68 23.49 28.49
N ALA A 247 -3.60 24.70 27.92
CA ALA A 247 -2.97 25.84 28.59
C ALA A 247 -3.64 26.14 29.96
N ALA A 248 -4.98 26.15 29.99
CA ALA A 248 -5.74 26.38 31.22
C ALA A 248 -5.59 25.23 32.22
N LEU A 249 -5.57 23.98 31.74
CA LEU A 249 -5.40 22.78 32.55
C LEU A 249 -4.00 22.69 33.16
N GLN A 250 -2.96 23.02 32.38
CA GLN A 250 -1.57 23.11 32.84
C GLN A 250 -1.42 24.16 33.94
N LYS A 251 -2.10 25.31 33.81
CA LYS A 251 -2.12 26.35 34.84
C LYS A 251 -2.84 25.89 36.11
N ALA A 252 -3.95 25.16 35.97
CA ALA A 252 -4.72 24.65 37.10
C ALA A 252 -3.98 23.51 37.85
N ASN A 253 -3.11 22.78 37.17
CA ASN A 253 -2.37 21.64 37.72
C ASN A 253 -0.86 21.83 37.47
N PRO A 254 -0.17 22.71 38.20
CA PRO A 254 1.23 23.06 37.92
C PRO A 254 2.23 21.91 38.10
N LYS A 255 1.81 20.79 38.71
CA LYS A 255 2.61 19.56 38.86
C LYS A 255 2.28 18.49 37.80
N LEU A 256 1.30 18.73 36.94
CA LEU A 256 0.86 17.79 35.91
C LEU A 256 1.76 17.90 34.69
N THR A 257 2.37 16.78 34.30
CA THR A 257 3.02 16.63 33.00
C THR A 257 1.94 16.39 31.94
N ILE A 258 2.02 17.11 30.82
CA ILE A 258 1.13 16.91 29.67
C ILE A 258 2.01 16.62 28.45
N SER A 259 1.79 15.49 27.80
CA SER A 259 2.44 15.10 26.56
C SER A 259 1.47 15.06 25.38
N TYR A 260 2.04 15.16 24.18
CA TYR A 260 1.36 14.80 22.93
C TYR A 260 2.01 13.56 22.35
N THR A 261 1.22 12.70 21.72
CA THR A 261 1.67 11.63 20.82
C THR A 261 1.10 11.91 19.44
N LEU A 262 1.99 12.06 18.44
CA LEU A 262 1.62 12.57 17.11
C LEU A 262 2.19 11.72 15.97
N PRO A 263 1.47 11.58 14.83
CA PRO A 263 2.00 10.91 13.65
C PRO A 263 3.22 11.64 13.09
N ALA A 264 4.27 10.89 12.78
CA ALA A 264 5.48 11.42 12.17
C ALA A 264 5.89 10.59 10.95
N LEU A 265 6.65 11.21 10.06
CA LEU A 265 7.49 10.54 9.08
C LEU A 265 8.94 10.53 9.60
N PRO A 266 9.88 9.82 8.93
CA PRO A 266 11.30 9.95 9.26
C PRO A 266 11.83 11.39 9.12
N THR A 267 11.12 12.23 8.36
CA THR A 267 11.38 13.67 8.19
C THR A 267 10.68 14.55 9.24
N GLY A 268 10.05 13.96 10.27
CA GLY A 268 9.36 14.65 11.36
C GLY A 268 7.85 14.68 11.20
N LEU A 269 7.18 15.54 11.96
CA LEU A 269 5.74 15.75 11.92
C LEU A 269 5.28 16.23 10.54
N THR A 270 4.08 15.79 10.16
CA THR A 270 3.36 16.33 9.00
C THR A 270 2.97 17.79 9.22
N SER A 271 2.46 18.46 8.18
CA SER A 271 1.99 19.85 8.27
C SER A 271 0.93 20.06 9.35
N ASP A 272 0.02 19.09 9.57
CA ASP A 272 -1.03 19.20 10.58
C ASP A 272 -0.48 18.96 12.00
N GLY A 273 0.50 18.08 12.17
CA GLY A 273 1.24 17.95 13.43
C GLY A 273 2.03 19.23 13.77
N VAL A 274 2.68 19.84 12.78
CA VAL A 274 3.34 21.15 12.95
C VAL A 274 2.34 22.25 13.29
N TYR A 275 1.18 22.28 12.63
CA TYR A 275 0.09 23.23 12.96
C TYR A 275 -0.36 23.08 14.41
N LEU A 276 -0.53 21.84 14.89
CA LEU A 276 -0.91 21.55 16.26
C LEU A 276 0.10 22.15 17.25
N LEU A 277 1.41 22.02 17.00
CA LEU A 277 2.45 22.62 17.85
C LEU A 277 2.46 24.15 17.78
N GLN A 278 2.24 24.74 16.61
CA GLN A 278 2.13 26.19 16.45
C GLN A 278 0.91 26.74 17.18
N SER A 279 -0.22 26.02 17.12
CA SER A 279 -1.44 26.33 17.86
C SER A 279 -1.21 26.23 19.38
N ALA A 280 -0.46 25.23 19.85
CA ALA A 280 -0.06 25.11 21.25
C ALA A 280 0.73 26.33 21.72
N ALA A 281 1.80 26.68 20.98
CA ALA A 281 2.63 27.85 21.29
C ALA A 281 1.81 29.15 21.29
N LYS A 282 0.89 29.33 20.31
CA LYS A 282 -0.01 30.48 20.23
C LYS A 282 -0.98 30.55 21.41
N ALA A 283 -1.46 29.41 21.91
CA ALA A 283 -2.33 29.34 23.06
C ALA A 283 -1.60 29.56 24.40
N GLY A 284 -0.26 29.64 24.39
CA GLY A 284 0.56 29.66 25.59
C GLY A 284 0.64 28.30 26.28
N PHE A 285 0.30 27.22 25.58
CA PHE A 285 0.48 25.85 26.05
C PHE A 285 1.87 25.36 25.67
N SER A 286 2.64 24.87 26.65
CA SER A 286 3.93 24.23 26.39
C SER A 286 3.84 22.76 26.84
N PRO A 287 3.61 21.81 25.93
CA PRO A 287 3.69 20.39 26.28
C PRO A 287 5.10 20.09 26.81
N LYS A 288 5.19 19.22 27.82
CA LYS A 288 6.48 18.84 28.42
C LYS A 288 7.21 17.86 27.52
N VAL A 289 6.47 16.93 26.91
CA VAL A 289 6.98 15.92 25.99
C VAL A 289 6.14 15.94 24.70
N ILE A 290 6.82 15.96 23.56
CA ILE A 290 6.26 15.70 22.24
C ILE A 290 6.75 14.31 21.83
N ASN A 291 5.93 13.32 22.14
CA ASN A 291 6.11 11.94 21.73
C ASN A 291 5.64 11.77 20.28
N ILE A 292 6.31 10.92 19.52
CA ILE A 292 5.97 10.66 18.12
C ILE A 292 5.69 9.18 17.88
N MET A 293 4.73 8.93 17.01
CA MET A 293 4.50 7.60 16.44
C MET A 293 5.51 7.37 15.33
N ALA A 294 6.49 6.52 15.64
CA ALA A 294 7.58 6.14 14.76
C ALA A 294 7.29 4.79 14.09
N MET A 295 6.18 4.76 13.36
CA MET A 295 5.58 3.55 12.79
C MET A 295 4.80 3.92 11.53
N ASP A 296 4.47 2.91 10.73
CA ASP A 296 3.56 3.00 9.59
C ASP A 296 3.90 4.10 8.57
N TYR A 297 5.19 4.22 8.23
CA TYR A 297 5.70 5.27 7.37
C TYR A 297 5.32 5.10 5.88
N GLY A 298 5.15 3.87 5.42
CA GLY A 298 5.01 3.52 4.01
C GLY A 298 6.36 3.37 3.31
N ALA A 299 6.41 2.49 2.30
CA ALA A 299 7.62 2.21 1.52
C ALA A 299 8.25 3.45 0.84
N GLY A 300 7.46 4.52 0.60
CA GLY A 300 7.99 5.77 0.04
C GLY A 300 8.80 6.60 1.05
N ALA A 301 8.48 6.53 2.34
CA ALA A 301 9.16 7.29 3.39
C ALA A 301 10.16 6.42 4.19
N ALA A 302 9.88 5.12 4.30
CA ALA A 302 10.76 4.12 4.87
C ALA A 302 10.96 2.97 3.86
N PRO A 303 11.73 3.17 2.77
CA PRO A 303 11.96 2.13 1.75
C PRO A 303 12.61 0.86 2.32
N ASN A 304 13.37 1.01 3.42
CA ASN A 304 13.95 -0.10 4.18
C ASN A 304 13.18 -0.37 5.47
N GLY A 305 11.86 -0.09 5.52
CA GLY A 305 11.03 -0.30 6.71
C GLY A 305 11.07 -1.74 7.23
N ALA A 306 11.46 -2.64 6.36
CA ALA A 306 11.75 -4.03 6.60
C ALA A 306 12.93 -4.20 7.59
N THR A 307 13.98 -3.39 7.53
CA THR A 307 15.27 -3.54 8.24
C THR A 307 15.76 -2.35 9.05
N GLY A 308 15.23 -1.15 8.79
CA GLY A 308 15.81 0.12 9.26
C GLY A 308 14.95 0.89 10.24
N MET A 309 13.92 0.29 10.85
CA MET A 309 12.94 1.03 11.64
C MET A 309 13.53 1.73 12.87
N GLY A 310 14.59 1.19 13.49
CA GLY A 310 15.30 1.88 14.57
C GLY A 310 15.95 3.18 14.10
N GLY A 311 16.55 3.17 12.90
CA GLY A 311 17.13 4.35 12.27
C GLY A 311 16.08 5.40 11.89
N TYR A 312 14.95 4.97 11.30
CA TYR A 312 13.85 5.87 10.97
C TYR A 312 13.22 6.51 12.19
N ALA A 313 13.06 5.76 13.28
CA ALA A 313 12.58 6.29 14.55
C ALA A 313 13.51 7.37 15.12
N ILE A 314 14.83 7.18 15.01
CA ILE A 314 15.83 8.19 15.40
C ILE A 314 15.74 9.44 14.52
N ALA A 315 15.62 9.27 13.20
CA ALA A 315 15.50 10.38 12.26
C ALA A 315 14.23 11.21 12.52
N ALA A 316 13.09 10.54 12.72
CA ALA A 316 11.82 11.17 13.05
C ALA A 316 11.92 12.00 14.34
N ALA A 317 12.63 11.48 15.36
CA ALA A 317 12.84 12.17 16.63
C ALA A 317 13.67 13.44 16.47
N GLN A 318 14.77 13.37 15.72
CA GLN A 318 15.65 14.51 15.43
C GLN A 318 14.92 15.61 14.66
N ALA A 319 14.17 15.23 13.62
CA ALA A 319 13.41 16.17 12.81
C ALA A 319 12.29 16.82 13.62
N THR A 320 11.58 16.04 14.44
CA THR A 320 10.52 16.57 15.33
C THR A 320 11.08 17.53 16.37
N TYR A 321 12.26 17.24 16.95
CA TYR A 321 12.94 18.17 17.85
C TYR A 321 13.16 19.52 17.16
N ALA A 322 13.70 19.53 15.94
CA ALA A 322 13.91 20.75 15.18
C ALA A 322 12.60 21.52 14.91
N GLN A 323 11.53 20.82 14.53
CA GLN A 323 10.21 21.41 14.31
C GLN A 323 9.61 22.01 15.59
N ALA A 324 9.75 21.34 16.72
CA ALA A 324 9.30 21.85 18.02
C ALA A 324 10.05 23.14 18.40
N GLN A 325 11.37 23.20 18.16
CA GLN A 325 12.15 24.43 18.37
C GLN A 325 11.66 25.55 17.44
N ALA A 326 11.40 25.25 16.17
CA ALA A 326 10.89 26.21 15.19
C ALA A 326 9.49 26.72 15.52
N ALA A 327 8.64 25.90 16.13
CA ALA A 327 7.32 26.28 16.63
C ALA A 327 7.37 27.15 17.92
N GLY A 328 8.57 27.37 18.49
CA GLY A 328 8.76 28.16 19.71
C GLY A 328 8.68 27.35 21.01
N LEU A 329 8.52 26.03 20.93
CA LEU A 329 8.42 25.13 22.08
C LEU A 329 9.82 24.70 22.59
N LYS A 330 10.66 25.68 22.91
CA LYS A 330 12.10 25.47 23.22
C LYS A 330 12.37 24.56 24.43
N SER A 331 11.40 24.44 25.34
CA SER A 331 11.53 23.61 26.55
C SER A 331 10.93 22.21 26.42
N ALA A 332 10.25 21.92 25.29
CA ALA A 332 9.67 20.61 25.04
C ALA A 332 10.78 19.58 24.78
N GLN A 333 10.65 18.42 25.42
CA GLN A 333 11.48 17.25 25.18
C GLN A 333 10.78 16.31 24.20
N ILE A 334 11.52 15.37 23.61
CA ILE A 334 10.96 14.41 22.65
C ILE A 334 10.76 13.04 23.30
N GLY A 335 9.65 12.41 22.94
CA GLY A 335 9.37 10.99 23.14
C GLY A 335 9.36 10.24 21.81
N VAL A 336 9.60 8.93 21.82
CA VAL A 336 9.45 8.09 20.62
C VAL A 336 8.69 6.81 20.95
N THR A 337 7.65 6.53 20.17
CA THR A 337 6.81 5.34 20.27
C THR A 337 6.84 4.61 18.92
N PRO A 338 7.67 3.58 18.75
CA PRO A 338 7.55 2.66 17.63
C PRO A 338 6.47 1.61 17.88
N MET A 339 5.91 1.06 16.81
CA MET A 339 5.10 -0.16 16.87
C MET A 339 6.05 -1.37 16.80
N ILE A 340 5.98 -2.29 17.77
CA ILE A 340 6.99 -3.35 17.93
C ILE A 340 6.68 -4.61 17.11
N GLY A 341 7.67 -5.17 16.44
CA GLY A 341 7.46 -6.27 15.50
C GLY A 341 6.84 -5.77 14.20
N VAL A 342 5.93 -6.55 13.60
CA VAL A 342 5.26 -6.19 12.35
C VAL A 342 4.35 -4.97 12.56
N ASN A 343 4.39 -4.03 11.64
CA ASN A 343 3.55 -2.82 11.60
C ASN A 343 2.28 -3.04 10.75
N ASP A 344 1.36 -2.08 10.77
CA ASP A 344 0.14 -2.12 9.93
C ASP A 344 0.46 -1.90 8.45
N VAL A 345 1.53 -1.17 8.14
CA VAL A 345 2.10 -1.05 6.79
C VAL A 345 2.89 -2.31 6.42
N GLN A 346 2.46 -2.97 5.35
CA GLN A 346 3.13 -4.16 4.83
C GLN A 346 4.60 -3.86 4.48
N GLY A 347 5.50 -4.68 5.01
CA GLY A 347 6.94 -4.55 4.80
C GLY A 347 7.66 -3.76 5.88
N GLU A 348 6.96 -3.19 6.87
CA GLU A 348 7.59 -2.53 8.02
C GLU A 348 7.67 -3.42 9.26
N VAL A 349 8.87 -3.58 9.82
CA VAL A 349 9.10 -4.39 11.01
C VAL A 349 10.13 -3.78 11.95
N PHE A 350 9.70 -3.42 13.16
CA PHE A 350 10.54 -2.91 14.23
C PHE A 350 11.03 -4.06 15.14
N ARG A 351 12.31 -4.42 15.09
CA ARG A 351 12.86 -5.58 15.82
C ARG A 351 13.33 -5.22 17.23
N VAL A 352 13.64 -6.25 18.01
CA VAL A 352 14.35 -6.10 19.30
C VAL A 352 15.72 -5.40 19.10
N ALA A 353 16.38 -5.62 17.97
CA ALA A 353 17.61 -4.90 17.61
C ALA A 353 17.37 -3.39 17.38
N ASP A 354 16.29 -3.04 16.69
CA ASP A 354 15.85 -1.64 16.51
C ASP A 354 15.52 -0.99 17.86
N ALA A 355 14.87 -1.74 18.77
CA ALA A 355 14.60 -1.29 20.13
C ALA A 355 15.88 -0.97 20.91
N THR A 356 16.87 -1.85 20.80
CA THR A 356 18.19 -1.66 21.43
C THR A 356 18.93 -0.46 20.85
N GLN A 357 18.87 -0.28 19.52
CA GLN A 357 19.47 0.85 18.84
C GLN A 357 18.84 2.17 19.30
N LEU A 358 17.51 2.26 19.29
CA LEU A 358 16.77 3.43 19.71
C LEU A 358 17.02 3.75 21.19
N ALA A 359 16.95 2.75 22.08
CA ALA A 359 17.21 2.93 23.51
C ALA A 359 18.62 3.46 23.78
N THR A 360 19.63 2.91 23.10
CA THR A 360 21.03 3.31 23.26
C THR A 360 21.26 4.75 22.80
N TRP A 361 20.78 5.09 21.61
CA TRP A 361 20.86 6.46 21.10
C TRP A 361 20.12 7.45 22.00
N ALA A 362 18.89 7.14 22.39
CA ALA A 362 18.06 8.02 23.21
C ALA A 362 18.65 8.22 24.61
N ALA A 363 19.28 7.19 25.21
CA ALA A 363 19.94 7.29 26.51
C ALA A 363 21.05 8.34 26.52
N THR A 364 21.76 8.53 25.40
CA THR A 364 22.84 9.53 25.27
C THR A 364 22.35 10.91 24.78
N THR A 365 21.09 11.01 24.36
CA THR A 365 20.53 12.23 23.80
C THR A 365 19.87 13.11 24.88
N PRO A 366 20.32 14.36 25.14
CA PRO A 366 19.85 15.15 26.29
C PRO A 366 18.38 15.58 26.25
N TRP A 367 17.85 15.85 25.06
CA TRP A 367 16.46 16.32 24.86
C TRP A 367 15.44 15.18 24.75
N MET A 368 15.87 13.92 24.82
CA MET A 368 15.00 12.75 24.90
C MET A 368 14.50 12.53 26.34
N ALA A 369 13.18 12.56 26.52
CA ALA A 369 12.50 12.34 27.80
C ALA A 369 11.79 11.00 27.91
N GLU A 370 11.30 10.46 26.80
CA GLU A 370 10.42 9.29 26.82
C GLU A 370 10.78 8.31 25.70
N ILE A 371 10.72 7.02 26.01
CA ILE A 371 10.50 5.97 25.03
C ILE A 371 9.22 5.24 25.46
N ALA A 372 8.37 4.94 24.51
CA ALA A 372 7.26 4.03 24.69
C ALA A 372 7.28 2.99 23.56
N MET A 373 6.22 2.19 23.44
CA MET A 373 6.02 1.28 22.31
C MET A 373 4.54 0.96 22.14
N TRP A 374 4.12 0.70 20.90
CA TRP A 374 2.82 0.12 20.55
C TRP A 374 2.97 -1.37 20.21
N SER A 375 2.61 -2.30 21.10
CA SER A 375 2.17 -2.09 22.48
C SER A 375 2.68 -3.22 23.37
N LEU A 376 2.62 -3.03 24.69
CA LEU A 376 2.99 -4.06 25.67
C LEU A 376 2.18 -5.35 25.49
N ASN A 377 0.93 -5.24 25.04
CA ASN A 377 0.08 -6.40 24.74
C ASN A 377 0.71 -7.32 23.67
N ARG A 378 1.63 -6.80 22.85
CA ARG A 378 2.28 -7.49 21.73
C ARG A 378 3.65 -8.10 22.09
N ASP A 379 4.22 -7.72 23.23
CA ASP A 379 5.59 -8.10 23.65
C ASP A 379 5.64 -9.50 24.27
N THR A 380 5.27 -10.51 23.48
CA THR A 380 5.18 -11.91 23.91
C THR A 380 5.88 -12.85 22.92
N SER A 381 6.39 -13.97 23.42
CA SER A 381 6.90 -15.09 22.62
C SER A 381 5.80 -15.86 21.89
N LYS A 382 4.53 -15.54 22.15
CA LYS A 382 3.38 -16.25 21.59
C LYS A 382 3.01 -15.68 20.22
N SER A 383 2.79 -16.59 19.28
CA SER A 383 2.17 -16.25 18.00
C SER A 383 0.72 -15.81 18.20
N GLY A 384 0.27 -14.80 17.47
CA GLY A 384 -1.10 -14.32 17.54
C GLY A 384 -1.42 -13.32 16.44
N ALA A 385 -2.64 -12.81 16.47
CA ALA A 385 -3.04 -11.68 15.63
C ALA A 385 -2.20 -10.44 15.95
N LEU A 386 -2.05 -9.55 14.96
CA LEU A 386 -1.16 -8.39 15.04
C LEU A 386 -1.43 -7.52 16.29
N TYR A 387 -2.69 -7.33 16.68
CA TYR A 387 -3.05 -6.53 17.87
C TYR A 387 -2.58 -7.13 19.21
N ALA A 388 -2.25 -8.43 19.27
CA ALA A 388 -1.87 -9.15 20.49
C ALA A 388 -0.53 -9.89 20.37
N SER A 389 0.21 -9.68 19.28
CA SER A 389 1.50 -10.30 19.03
C SER A 389 2.33 -9.40 18.13
N SER A 390 3.63 -9.30 18.43
CA SER A 390 4.60 -8.64 17.57
C SER A 390 4.78 -9.35 16.22
N GLN A 391 4.32 -10.61 16.11
CA GLN A 391 4.52 -11.49 14.95
C GLN A 391 6.00 -11.68 14.57
N VAL A 392 6.92 -11.39 15.48
CA VAL A 392 8.34 -11.70 15.34
C VAL A 392 8.76 -12.76 16.36
N LYS A 393 9.83 -13.49 16.04
CA LYS A 393 10.41 -14.46 16.99
C LYS A 393 11.10 -13.70 18.12
N GLN A 394 10.56 -13.81 19.33
CA GLN A 394 11.08 -13.18 20.55
C GLN A 394 10.78 -14.06 21.78
N ALA A 395 11.41 -13.77 22.92
CA ALA A 395 10.91 -14.21 24.21
C ALA A 395 9.91 -13.18 24.79
N ASP A 396 9.17 -13.57 25.83
CA ASP A 396 8.29 -12.65 26.55
C ASP A 396 9.12 -11.46 27.07
N TYR A 397 8.62 -10.25 26.79
CA TYR A 397 9.18 -8.98 27.23
C TYR A 397 10.54 -8.58 26.65
N ASP A 398 10.95 -9.11 25.50
CA ASP A 398 12.27 -8.75 24.94
C ASP A 398 12.36 -7.29 24.51
N PHE A 399 11.28 -6.72 23.96
CA PHE A 399 11.26 -5.29 23.63
C PHE A 399 11.27 -4.43 24.90
N SER A 400 10.48 -4.80 25.90
CA SER A 400 10.47 -4.20 27.23
C SER A 400 11.84 -4.17 27.89
N LYS A 401 12.58 -5.30 27.87
CA LYS A 401 13.95 -5.39 28.40
C LYS A 401 14.92 -4.51 27.61
N ALA A 402 14.76 -4.39 26.29
CA ALA A 402 15.58 -3.52 25.47
C ALA A 402 15.34 -2.04 25.82
N PHE A 403 14.08 -1.63 25.97
CA PHE A 403 13.74 -0.23 26.22
C PHE A 403 13.92 0.22 27.66
N ILE A 404 13.77 -0.64 28.67
CA ILE A 404 13.99 -0.24 30.08
C ILE A 404 15.44 0.21 30.35
N ALA A 405 16.40 -0.19 29.49
CA ALA A 405 17.77 0.33 29.52
C ALA A 405 17.85 1.86 29.36
N PHE A 406 16.85 2.47 28.72
CA PHE A 406 16.72 3.93 28.57
C PHE A 406 16.67 4.67 29.91
N GLU A 407 16.00 4.11 30.92
CA GLU A 407 15.80 4.78 32.23
C GLU A 407 17.09 4.83 33.08
N SER A 408 17.96 3.83 32.95
CA SER A 408 19.10 3.65 33.86
C SER A 408 20.42 4.22 33.33
N GLY A 409 20.47 4.64 32.05
CA GLY A 409 21.71 5.04 31.38
C GLY A 409 22.78 3.94 31.34
N LYS A 410 22.43 2.71 31.72
CA LYS A 410 23.29 1.53 31.77
C LYS A 410 22.54 0.41 31.05
N ALA A 411 23.12 -0.12 29.98
CA ALA A 411 22.64 -1.35 29.38
C ALA A 411 22.64 -2.44 30.46
N VAL A 412 21.46 -2.93 30.84
CA VAL A 412 21.33 -4.08 31.75
C VAL A 412 21.65 -5.32 30.94
N LEU A 413 22.93 -5.68 30.92
CA LEU A 413 23.37 -7.02 30.57
C LEU A 413 23.19 -7.92 31.80
N THR A 414 22.01 -8.51 31.96
CA THR A 414 21.82 -9.69 32.82
C THR A 414 21.40 -10.86 31.97
N ALA A 415 22.37 -11.75 31.71
CA ALA A 415 22.22 -12.98 30.97
C ALA A 415 21.62 -14.10 31.83
N SER A 416 20.91 -15.03 31.17
CA SER A 416 21.06 -16.45 31.47
C SER A 416 21.09 -17.27 30.18
N SER A 417 22.32 -17.73 29.86
CA SER A 417 22.77 -18.76 28.90
C SER A 417 22.35 -18.64 27.41
N SER A 418 23.23 -18.46 26.43
CA SER A 418 24.66 -18.83 26.31
C SER A 418 25.51 -17.75 25.62
N THR A 419 26.69 -17.47 26.21
CA THR A 419 27.84 -16.68 25.71
C THR A 419 28.11 -16.89 24.21
N ALA A 420 28.38 -15.88 23.37
CA ALA A 420 29.33 -14.76 23.45
C ALA A 420 28.92 -13.65 22.43
N ALA A 421 29.29 -12.36 22.46
CA ALA A 421 30.18 -11.55 23.28
C ALA A 421 29.75 -10.07 23.17
N THR A 422 29.83 -9.30 24.26
CA THR A 422 30.03 -7.84 24.20
C THR A 422 31.40 -7.55 24.80
N THR A 423 32.36 -7.22 23.95
CA THR A 423 33.48 -6.35 24.29
C THR A 423 33.84 -5.64 23.00
N ALA A 424 33.66 -4.32 22.96
CA ALA A 424 34.32 -3.48 21.97
C ALA A 424 35.81 -3.45 22.30
N GLY A 425 36.50 -4.54 21.94
CA GLY A 425 37.94 -4.54 21.71
C GLY A 425 38.14 -4.58 20.20
N LYS A 426 39.27 -4.05 19.72
CA LYS A 426 39.76 -4.36 18.37
C LYS A 426 39.51 -5.85 18.11
N ILE A 427 38.81 -6.18 17.02
CA ILE A 427 38.65 -7.57 16.58
C ILE A 427 40.07 -8.13 16.51
N ALA A 428 40.33 -9.23 17.24
CA ALA A 428 41.59 -9.92 17.11
C ALA A 428 41.79 -10.24 15.63
N ALA A 429 42.92 -9.83 15.06
CA ALA A 429 43.28 -10.19 13.70
C ALA A 429 43.04 -11.69 13.52
N ARG A 430 42.32 -12.05 12.46
CA ARG A 430 42.11 -13.46 12.14
C ARG A 430 43.48 -14.08 11.92
N ASP A 431 43.77 -15.18 12.60
CA ASP A 431 44.79 -16.12 12.14
C ASP A 431 44.45 -16.48 10.69
N SER A 432 45.46 -16.53 9.84
CA SER A 432 45.45 -16.57 8.37
C SER A 432 44.71 -17.76 7.71
N GLY A 433 43.46 -18.06 8.10
CA GLY A 433 42.86 -19.39 7.95
C GLY A 433 41.57 -19.53 7.12
N SER A 434 40.87 -18.47 6.66
CA SER A 434 39.90 -18.69 5.56
C SER A 434 40.68 -18.81 4.27
N VAL A 435 40.88 -20.05 3.87
CA VAL A 435 41.37 -20.34 2.52
C VAL A 435 40.13 -20.37 1.64
N TRP A 436 39.85 -19.24 0.98
CA TRP A 436 38.93 -19.23 -0.16
C TRP A 436 39.33 -20.34 -1.12
N GLY A 437 38.35 -21.14 -1.56
CA GLY A 437 38.62 -22.23 -2.49
C GLY A 437 39.21 -21.73 -3.80
N SER A 438 39.87 -22.64 -4.53
CA SER A 438 40.20 -22.41 -5.95
C SER A 438 38.94 -22.27 -6.81
N ARG A 439 37.80 -22.76 -6.31
CA ARG A 439 36.44 -22.52 -6.82
C ARG A 439 35.51 -22.28 -5.65
N THR A 440 34.73 -21.22 -5.72
CA THR A 440 33.85 -20.79 -4.63
C THR A 440 32.43 -20.57 -5.14
N PHE A 441 31.44 -21.12 -4.43
CA PHE A 441 30.04 -20.73 -4.56
C PHE A 441 29.71 -19.71 -3.46
N ALA A 442 29.45 -18.46 -3.84
CA ALA A 442 29.15 -17.36 -2.92
C ALA A 442 27.90 -16.59 -3.42
N PRO A 443 26.68 -17.08 -3.15
CA PRO A 443 25.47 -16.44 -3.65
C PRO A 443 25.24 -15.07 -2.99
N TYR A 444 24.63 -14.16 -3.75
CA TYR A 444 24.26 -12.84 -3.24
C TYR A 444 23.14 -12.93 -2.22
N VAL A 445 23.26 -12.11 -1.18
CA VAL A 445 22.27 -11.95 -0.12
C VAL A 445 21.97 -10.48 -0.01
N ASP A 446 20.72 -10.11 -0.28
CA ASP A 446 20.23 -8.79 0.09
C ASP A 446 20.08 -8.77 1.62
N VAL A 447 21.08 -8.17 2.28
CA VAL A 447 21.10 -8.07 3.75
C VAL A 447 20.12 -7.02 4.26
N THR A 448 19.55 -6.20 3.35
CA THR A 448 18.53 -5.19 3.64
C THR A 448 17.11 -5.71 3.47
N GLY A 449 16.94 -6.85 2.79
CA GLY A 449 15.66 -7.55 2.65
C GLY A 449 15.09 -8.04 3.99
N TRP A 450 13.75 -8.05 4.13
CA TRP A 450 13.06 -8.59 5.31
C TRP A 450 12.21 -9.82 5.01
N PRO A 451 12.19 -10.81 5.92
CA PRO A 451 13.06 -10.92 7.10
C PRO A 451 14.53 -10.99 6.73
N THR A 452 15.39 -10.33 7.53
CA THR A 452 16.84 -10.36 7.31
C THR A 452 17.30 -11.80 7.34
N LEU A 453 17.82 -12.27 6.22
CA LEU A 453 18.16 -13.67 6.05
C LEU A 453 19.36 -14.00 6.94
N ASP A 454 19.21 -15.00 7.82
CA ASP A 454 20.31 -15.54 8.62
C ASP A 454 21.12 -16.55 7.79
N ILE A 455 22.19 -16.09 7.15
CA ILE A 455 23.04 -16.95 6.32
C ILE A 455 23.76 -18.04 7.12
N SER A 456 23.90 -17.88 8.44
CA SER A 456 24.45 -18.95 9.27
C SER A 456 23.46 -20.12 9.38
N ALA A 457 22.15 -19.83 9.41
CA ALA A 457 21.12 -20.86 9.34
C ALA A 457 21.05 -21.50 7.95
N VAL A 458 21.16 -20.71 6.87
CA VAL A 458 21.25 -21.25 5.50
C VAL A 458 22.45 -22.18 5.36
N ALA A 459 23.61 -21.79 5.90
CA ALA A 459 24.81 -22.62 5.92
C ALA A 459 24.60 -23.92 6.71
N GLN A 460 23.90 -23.88 7.85
CA GLN A 460 23.59 -25.09 8.62
C GLN A 460 22.68 -26.05 7.84
N THR A 461 21.69 -25.51 7.13
CA THR A 461 20.72 -26.31 6.37
C THR A 461 21.30 -26.88 5.09
N THR A 462 22.05 -26.07 4.35
CA THR A 462 22.50 -26.40 2.99
C THR A 462 23.97 -26.86 2.95
N GLY A 463 24.81 -26.45 3.90
CA GLY A 463 26.26 -26.59 3.81
C GLY A 463 26.93 -25.60 2.85
N ALA A 464 26.20 -24.62 2.30
CA ALA A 464 26.80 -23.49 1.60
C ALA A 464 27.41 -22.53 2.64
N ASN A 465 28.74 -22.42 2.66
CA ASN A 465 29.47 -21.72 3.72
C ASN A 465 30.02 -20.36 3.29
N TYR A 466 29.87 -19.97 2.03
CA TYR A 466 30.35 -18.70 1.51
C TYR A 466 29.17 -17.93 0.91
N PHE A 467 29.15 -16.61 1.10
CA PHE A 467 28.06 -15.73 0.64
C PHE A 467 28.62 -14.38 0.20
N THR A 468 27.85 -13.62 -0.58
CA THR A 468 28.17 -12.23 -0.95
C THR A 468 27.12 -11.30 -0.34
N LEU A 469 27.53 -10.46 0.60
CA LEU A 469 26.64 -9.52 1.30
C LEU A 469 26.46 -8.27 0.46
N ALA A 470 25.21 -7.94 0.12
CA ALA A 470 24.86 -6.89 -0.82
C ALA A 470 23.80 -5.93 -0.24
N PHE A 471 23.89 -4.60 -0.43
CA PHE A 471 25.01 -3.83 -1.00
C PHE A 471 25.41 -2.67 -0.10
N VAL A 472 26.72 -2.35 -0.08
CA VAL A 472 27.25 -1.12 0.49
C VAL A 472 27.23 -0.01 -0.57
N VAL A 473 26.51 1.08 -0.27
CA VAL A 473 26.44 2.28 -1.12
C VAL A 473 26.62 3.54 -0.27
N ALA A 474 26.70 4.71 -0.90
CA ALA A 474 26.80 6.00 -0.23
C ALA A 474 25.47 6.37 0.45
N ASP A 475 25.53 6.77 1.72
CA ASP A 475 24.42 7.44 2.39
C ASP A 475 24.36 8.93 1.98
N SER A 476 23.40 9.67 2.55
CA SER A 476 23.23 11.12 2.30
C SER A 476 24.45 11.99 2.67
N ALA A 477 25.37 11.49 3.50
CA ALA A 477 26.62 12.14 3.88
C ALA A 477 27.82 11.63 3.08
N ASN A 478 27.60 10.75 2.09
CA ASN A 478 28.61 10.00 1.34
C ASN A 478 29.45 9.04 2.21
N ASP A 479 28.92 8.59 3.35
CA ASP A 479 29.52 7.51 4.13
C ASP A 479 29.04 6.14 3.63
N PRO A 480 29.84 5.07 3.78
CA PRO A 480 29.44 3.71 3.42
C PRO A 480 28.32 3.19 4.33
N ALA A 481 27.21 2.80 3.71
CA ALA A 481 26.05 2.24 4.39
C ALA A 481 25.40 1.10 3.58
N TRP A 482 24.92 0.07 4.27
CA TRP A 482 24.09 -0.97 3.66
C TRP A 482 22.78 -0.35 3.16
N GLY A 483 22.54 -0.50 1.85
CA GLY A 483 21.39 0.12 1.16
C GLY A 483 21.31 1.64 1.29
N GLY A 484 22.42 2.32 1.63
CA GLY A 484 22.47 3.78 1.79
C GLY A 484 21.83 4.28 3.10
N VAL A 485 21.49 3.35 4.01
CA VAL A 485 20.74 3.67 5.24
C VAL A 485 21.48 3.20 6.49
N THR A 486 21.91 1.94 6.55
CA THR A 486 22.54 1.40 7.76
C THR A 486 24.05 1.51 7.68
N LYS A 487 24.65 2.46 8.41
CA LYS A 487 26.10 2.68 8.41
C LYS A 487 26.87 1.39 8.68
N THR A 488 27.88 1.10 7.87
CA THR A 488 28.76 -0.07 8.05
C THR A 488 29.51 -0.03 9.39
N SER A 489 29.79 1.17 9.89
CA SER A 489 30.41 1.40 11.20
C SER A 489 29.56 0.97 12.40
N SER A 490 28.27 0.69 12.21
CA SER A 490 27.40 0.18 13.27
C SER A 490 27.68 -1.29 13.63
N GLY A 491 28.41 -2.03 12.78
CA GLY A 491 28.59 -3.48 12.94
C GLY A 491 27.35 -4.30 12.58
N PHE A 492 26.40 -3.71 11.82
CA PHE A 492 25.24 -4.42 11.29
C PHE A 492 25.62 -5.74 10.62
N TYR A 493 24.87 -6.82 10.87
CA TYR A 493 25.12 -8.17 10.33
C TYR A 493 26.38 -8.90 10.86
N LEU A 494 27.22 -8.23 11.67
CA LEU A 494 28.49 -8.82 12.13
C LEU A 494 28.29 -10.04 13.04
N ASP A 495 27.18 -10.13 13.77
CA ASP A 495 26.86 -11.30 14.59
C ASP A 495 26.57 -12.55 13.74
N ILE A 496 25.78 -12.40 12.65
CA ILE A 496 25.48 -13.46 11.70
C ILE A 496 26.75 -13.87 10.96
N LEU A 497 27.54 -12.90 10.49
CA LEU A 497 28.82 -13.17 9.85
C LEU A 497 29.81 -13.88 10.80
N THR A 498 29.81 -13.49 12.07
CA THR A 498 30.63 -14.17 13.10
C THR A 498 30.19 -15.61 13.28
N LYS A 499 28.87 -15.88 13.38
CA LYS A 499 28.34 -17.25 13.45
C LYS A 499 28.76 -18.08 12.24
N LEU A 500 28.60 -17.55 11.03
CA LEU A 500 29.05 -18.21 9.80
C LEU A 500 30.56 -18.53 9.85
N ARG A 501 31.38 -17.58 10.30
CA ARG A 501 32.83 -17.76 10.45
C ARG A 501 33.20 -18.82 11.48
N THR A 502 32.43 -18.97 12.56
CA THR A 502 32.65 -20.08 13.51
C THR A 502 32.38 -21.45 12.90
N MET A 503 31.58 -21.52 11.83
CA MET A 503 31.32 -22.74 11.07
C MET A 503 32.32 -22.98 9.92
N GLY A 504 33.38 -22.16 9.85
CA GLY A 504 34.38 -22.23 8.78
C GLY A 504 33.97 -21.53 7.48
N GLY A 505 32.85 -20.81 7.48
CA GLY A 505 32.41 -19.97 6.37
C GLY A 505 33.02 -18.58 6.36
N ASP A 506 32.67 -17.79 5.34
CA ASP A 506 33.02 -16.37 5.25
C ASP A 506 32.12 -15.64 4.25
N ALA A 507 32.25 -14.32 4.14
CA ALA A 507 31.49 -13.56 3.16
C ALA A 507 32.33 -12.54 2.38
N ILE A 508 31.97 -12.36 1.11
CA ILE A 508 32.39 -11.26 0.25
C ILE A 508 31.54 -10.04 0.61
N ILE A 509 32.15 -8.85 0.71
CA ILE A 509 31.41 -7.59 0.91
C ILE A 509 31.30 -6.89 -0.45
N SER A 510 30.08 -6.74 -0.97
CA SER A 510 29.83 -6.12 -2.27
C SER A 510 29.40 -4.66 -2.16
N PHE A 511 30.01 -3.80 -2.97
CA PHE A 511 29.73 -2.38 -3.10
C PHE A 511 28.98 -2.11 -4.42
N GLY A 512 27.97 -1.23 -4.38
CA GLY A 512 27.22 -0.81 -5.58
C GLY A 512 25.86 -1.51 -5.74
N GLY A 513 25.64 -2.18 -6.88
CA GLY A 513 24.38 -2.77 -7.29
C GLY A 513 23.45 -1.82 -8.07
N ALA A 514 22.33 -2.34 -8.56
CA ALA A 514 21.38 -1.64 -9.42
C ALA A 514 20.72 -0.39 -8.78
N SER A 515 20.70 -0.30 -7.45
CA SER A 515 20.03 0.77 -6.69
C SER A 515 20.98 1.43 -5.68
N GLY A 516 20.83 2.75 -5.51
CA GLY A 516 21.68 3.56 -4.64
C GLY A 516 22.79 4.29 -5.41
N GLN A 517 23.70 4.96 -4.68
CA GLN A 517 24.86 5.60 -5.29
C GLN A 517 26.13 4.89 -4.86
N GLU A 518 26.83 4.27 -5.81
CA GLU A 518 28.14 3.68 -5.55
C GLU A 518 29.14 4.78 -5.11
N LEU A 519 29.98 4.48 -4.11
CA LEU A 519 30.81 5.46 -3.40
C LEU A 519 31.75 6.28 -4.30
N ALA A 520 32.28 5.72 -5.39
CA ALA A 520 33.17 6.45 -6.31
C ALA A 520 32.44 7.52 -7.15
N ILE A 521 31.10 7.50 -7.19
CA ILE A 521 30.27 8.49 -7.86
C ILE A 521 30.31 9.82 -7.10
N PRO A 522 29.84 9.92 -5.83
CA PRO A 522 29.86 11.19 -5.11
C PRO A 522 31.23 11.52 -4.50
N ILE A 523 32.10 10.54 -4.22
CA ILE A 523 33.41 10.79 -3.61
C ILE A 523 34.46 11.00 -4.70
N THR A 524 34.75 12.26 -5.00
CA THR A 524 35.69 12.64 -6.06
C THR A 524 37.16 12.65 -5.64
N ASN A 525 37.45 12.56 -4.34
CA ASN A 525 38.82 12.47 -3.82
C ASN A 525 39.23 11.01 -3.59
N VAL A 526 40.24 10.55 -4.33
CA VAL A 526 40.72 9.15 -4.25
C VAL A 526 41.17 8.75 -2.85
N LYS A 527 41.81 9.63 -2.08
CA LYS A 527 42.24 9.29 -0.71
C LYS A 527 41.05 9.09 0.22
N THR A 528 40.03 9.94 0.11
CA THR A 528 38.79 9.79 0.87
C THR A 528 38.07 8.51 0.47
N LEU A 529 37.98 8.22 -0.83
CA LEU A 529 37.38 6.99 -1.35
C LEU A 529 38.10 5.74 -0.83
N THR A 530 39.44 5.70 -0.91
CA THR A 530 40.26 4.63 -0.33
C THR A 530 40.00 4.46 1.17
N ALA A 531 39.92 5.56 1.92
CA ALA A 531 39.67 5.50 3.36
C ALA A 531 38.26 4.94 3.68
N GLN A 532 37.24 5.32 2.90
CA GLN A 532 35.88 4.82 3.09
C GLN A 532 35.78 3.33 2.76
N TYR A 533 36.37 2.87 1.65
CA TYR A 533 36.44 1.43 1.36
C TYR A 533 37.24 0.67 2.42
N GLN A 534 38.39 1.19 2.87
CA GLN A 534 39.17 0.59 3.95
C GLN A 534 38.35 0.48 5.24
N SER A 535 37.54 1.48 5.57
CA SER A 535 36.71 1.45 6.79
C SER A 535 35.74 0.27 6.81
N VAL A 536 35.21 -0.12 5.64
CA VAL A 536 34.32 -1.28 5.49
C VAL A 536 35.10 -2.58 5.58
N ILE A 537 36.27 -2.65 4.94
CA ILE A 537 37.19 -3.79 5.05
C ILE A 537 37.54 -4.04 6.52
N ASP A 538 37.87 -2.99 7.27
CA ASP A 538 38.22 -3.05 8.69
C ASP A 538 37.02 -3.45 9.55
N ALA A 539 35.85 -2.85 9.32
CA ALA A 539 34.63 -3.11 10.09
C ALA A 539 34.19 -4.58 10.02
N TYR A 540 34.33 -5.20 8.85
CA TYR A 540 33.91 -6.59 8.62
C TYR A 540 35.07 -7.59 8.58
N ALA A 541 36.32 -7.14 8.75
CA ALA A 541 37.52 -7.92 8.49
C ALA A 541 37.45 -8.65 7.14
N ALA A 542 37.04 -7.94 6.08
CA ALA A 542 36.81 -8.51 4.77
C ALA A 542 38.13 -8.94 4.13
N THR A 543 38.18 -10.16 3.60
CA THR A 543 39.34 -10.67 2.84
C THR A 543 39.06 -10.78 1.35
N TRP A 544 37.81 -10.56 0.96
CA TRP A 544 37.35 -10.44 -0.42
C TRP A 544 36.28 -9.37 -0.47
N ILE A 545 36.48 -8.37 -1.33
CA ILE A 545 35.48 -7.36 -1.66
C ILE A 545 35.08 -7.48 -3.13
N ASP A 546 33.84 -7.11 -3.43
CA ASP A 546 33.29 -7.09 -4.78
C ASP A 546 32.76 -5.69 -5.11
N PHE A 547 32.89 -5.27 -6.36
CA PHE A 547 32.35 -4.02 -6.88
C PHE A 547 31.34 -4.35 -7.96
N ASP A 548 30.06 -4.34 -7.59
CA ASP A 548 28.93 -4.52 -8.49
C ASP A 548 28.58 -3.17 -9.14
N ILE A 549 29.07 -2.95 -10.36
CA ILE A 549 29.02 -1.65 -11.03
C ILE A 549 28.06 -1.71 -12.21
N GLU A 550 26.90 -1.10 -12.02
CA GLU A 550 25.77 -1.19 -12.96
C GLU A 550 25.33 0.18 -13.51
N GLY A 551 24.53 0.15 -14.58
CA GLY A 551 23.80 1.31 -15.10
C GLY A 551 24.68 2.52 -15.43
N SER A 552 24.34 3.69 -14.88
CA SER A 552 25.11 4.91 -15.16
C SER A 552 26.51 4.91 -14.51
N ALA A 553 26.73 4.11 -13.46
CA ALA A 553 28.00 4.09 -12.74
C ALA A 553 29.12 3.43 -13.56
N ILE A 554 28.81 2.41 -14.37
CA ILE A 554 29.81 1.78 -15.24
C ILE A 554 30.24 2.70 -16.39
N SER A 555 29.35 3.60 -16.83
CA SER A 555 29.61 4.57 -17.89
C SER A 555 30.40 5.81 -17.42
N ASP A 556 30.50 6.04 -16.11
CA ASP A 556 31.31 7.13 -15.55
C ASP A 556 32.79 6.74 -15.51
N THR A 557 33.49 7.07 -16.59
CA THR A 557 34.93 6.81 -16.74
C THR A 557 35.79 7.51 -15.66
N ALA A 558 35.36 8.65 -15.14
CA ALA A 558 36.09 9.35 -14.09
C ALA A 558 35.92 8.64 -12.74
N ALA A 559 34.72 8.12 -12.44
CA ALA A 559 34.49 7.27 -11.28
C ALA A 559 35.26 5.94 -11.39
N ASN A 560 35.30 5.31 -12.57
CA ASN A 560 36.09 4.09 -12.82
C ASN A 560 37.58 4.33 -12.56
N ASP A 561 38.13 5.44 -13.06
CA ASP A 561 39.53 5.82 -12.81
C ASP A 561 39.81 6.03 -11.31
N ARG A 562 38.94 6.73 -10.59
CA ARG A 562 39.09 6.93 -9.14
C ARG A 562 38.98 5.63 -8.36
N ARG A 563 38.04 4.76 -8.74
CA ARG A 563 37.81 3.45 -8.10
C ARG A 563 39.02 2.56 -8.27
N ASN A 564 39.54 2.43 -9.48
CA ASN A 564 40.73 1.62 -9.77
C ASN A 564 41.98 2.16 -9.04
N GLN A 565 42.18 3.47 -8.98
CA GLN A 565 43.24 4.05 -8.15
C GLN A 565 43.07 3.72 -6.66
N ALA A 566 41.85 3.82 -6.14
CA ALA A 566 41.56 3.51 -4.76
C ALA A 566 41.78 2.02 -4.45
N ILE A 567 41.35 1.12 -5.33
CA ILE A 567 41.55 -0.33 -5.22
C ILE A 567 43.04 -0.67 -5.25
N THR A 568 43.83 -0.10 -6.17
CA THR A 568 45.28 -0.32 -6.20
C THR A 568 45.93 0.09 -4.86
N ALA A 569 45.50 1.19 -4.26
CA ALA A 569 45.96 1.59 -2.93
C ALA A 569 45.52 0.61 -1.83
N LEU A 570 44.29 0.09 -1.88
CA LEU A 570 43.80 -0.93 -0.94
C LEU A 570 44.58 -2.25 -1.07
N GLN A 571 44.90 -2.69 -2.28
CA GLN A 571 45.68 -3.91 -2.53
C GLN A 571 47.12 -3.78 -2.03
N ALA A 572 47.71 -2.58 -2.15
CA ALA A 572 49.01 -2.30 -1.56
C ALA A 572 48.96 -2.32 -0.02
N ALA A 573 47.87 -1.83 0.59
CA ALA A 573 47.68 -1.83 2.04
C ALA A 573 47.28 -3.20 2.61
N ASN A 574 46.61 -4.04 1.81
CA ASN A 574 46.08 -5.34 2.20
C ASN A 574 46.52 -6.41 1.18
N PRO A 575 47.76 -6.94 1.26
CA PRO A 575 48.33 -7.81 0.22
C PRO A 575 47.56 -9.12 -0.06
N ASN A 576 46.71 -9.54 0.87
CA ASN A 576 45.89 -10.75 0.77
C ASN A 576 44.43 -10.47 0.37
N LEU A 577 44.06 -9.20 0.15
CA LEU A 577 42.70 -8.82 -0.23
C LEU A 577 42.43 -9.26 -1.66
N LYS A 578 41.42 -10.12 -1.84
CA LYS A 578 40.86 -10.44 -3.15
C LYS A 578 39.89 -9.35 -3.59
N VAL A 579 39.93 -8.99 -4.87
CA VAL A 579 39.03 -7.98 -5.44
C VAL A 579 38.25 -8.57 -6.62
N GLY A 580 36.93 -8.50 -6.52
CA GLY A 580 35.97 -8.82 -7.57
C GLY A 580 35.38 -7.58 -8.23
N PHE A 581 34.99 -7.71 -9.50
CA PHE A 581 34.05 -6.80 -10.14
C PHE A 581 32.86 -7.61 -10.64
N THR A 582 31.64 -7.18 -10.32
CA THR A 582 30.40 -7.73 -10.86
C THR A 582 29.84 -6.75 -11.89
N VAL A 583 29.58 -7.24 -13.10
CA VAL A 583 29.23 -6.41 -14.26
C VAL A 583 28.19 -7.07 -15.16
N ALA A 584 27.40 -6.25 -15.86
CA ALA A 584 26.47 -6.72 -16.88
C ALA A 584 27.23 -7.37 -18.05
N VAL A 585 26.59 -8.33 -18.72
CA VAL A 585 27.14 -9.05 -19.86
C VAL A 585 26.05 -9.41 -20.84
N MET A 586 26.40 -9.58 -22.11
CA MET A 586 25.53 -10.17 -23.12
C MET A 586 26.02 -11.58 -23.48
N PRO A 587 25.21 -12.46 -24.12
CA PRO A 587 25.66 -13.79 -24.51
C PRO A 587 26.86 -13.79 -25.46
N ASN A 588 27.13 -12.66 -26.13
CA ASN A 588 28.30 -12.42 -26.98
C ASN A 588 29.46 -11.69 -26.27
N GLY A 589 29.41 -11.56 -24.94
CA GLY A 589 30.49 -11.01 -24.11
C GLY A 589 30.21 -9.63 -23.50
N LEU A 590 31.27 -9.06 -22.95
CA LEU A 590 31.34 -7.74 -22.35
C LEU A 590 31.19 -6.64 -23.42
N ASP A 591 30.49 -5.58 -23.08
CA ASP A 591 30.34 -4.41 -23.95
C ASP A 591 31.51 -3.41 -23.82
N THR A 592 31.45 -2.32 -24.59
CA THR A 592 32.50 -1.29 -24.59
C THR A 592 32.66 -0.57 -23.25
N THR A 593 31.61 -0.47 -22.43
CA THR A 593 31.67 0.22 -21.14
C THR A 593 32.45 -0.59 -20.11
N VAL A 594 32.24 -1.91 -20.10
CA VAL A 594 33.01 -2.81 -19.23
C VAL A 594 34.45 -2.94 -19.73
N LEU A 595 34.67 -2.97 -21.05
CA LEU A 595 36.03 -2.93 -21.60
C LEU A 595 36.79 -1.66 -21.18
N ALA A 596 36.12 -0.49 -21.14
CA ALA A 596 36.72 0.74 -20.64
C ALA A 596 37.07 0.68 -19.13
N LEU A 597 36.27 -0.02 -18.32
CA LEU A 597 36.62 -0.31 -16.91
C LEU A 597 37.90 -1.16 -16.82
N LEU A 598 38.05 -2.18 -17.66
CA LEU A 598 39.26 -3.03 -17.72
C LEU A 598 40.49 -2.24 -18.20
N GLU A 599 40.33 -1.37 -19.20
CA GLU A 599 41.38 -0.45 -19.64
C GLU A 599 41.84 0.47 -18.50
N SER A 600 40.89 1.00 -17.72
CA SER A 600 41.19 1.79 -16.52
C SER A 600 41.92 0.96 -15.46
N ALA A 601 41.50 -0.29 -15.22
CA ALA A 601 42.18 -1.18 -14.27
C ALA A 601 43.62 -1.48 -14.71
N ALA A 602 43.84 -1.74 -16.00
CA ALA A 602 45.18 -1.94 -16.56
C ALA A 602 46.05 -0.69 -16.41
N LYS A 603 45.48 0.50 -16.71
CA LYS A 603 46.14 1.80 -16.56
C LYS A 603 46.64 2.05 -15.13
N TYR A 604 45.88 1.66 -14.11
CA TYR A 604 46.25 1.85 -12.70
C TYR A 604 46.86 0.62 -12.04
N SER A 605 47.21 -0.41 -12.83
CA SER A 605 47.75 -1.68 -12.32
C SER A 605 46.88 -2.33 -11.25
N THR A 606 45.57 -2.12 -11.34
CA THR A 606 44.57 -2.69 -10.45
C THR A 606 44.43 -4.17 -10.77
N LYS A 607 44.70 -5.02 -9.77
CA LYS A 607 44.55 -6.47 -9.95
C LYS A 607 43.07 -6.84 -9.77
N ILE A 608 42.50 -7.55 -10.75
CA ILE A 608 41.15 -8.12 -10.63
C ILE A 608 41.31 -9.63 -10.42
N ASP A 609 40.94 -10.13 -9.25
CA ASP A 609 41.01 -11.57 -8.95
C ASP A 609 39.88 -12.33 -9.65
N VAL A 610 38.67 -11.76 -9.62
CA VAL A 610 37.49 -12.31 -10.29
C VAL A 610 36.74 -11.21 -11.04
N LEU A 611 36.47 -11.41 -12.33
CA LEU A 611 35.46 -10.65 -13.06
C LEU A 611 34.19 -11.51 -13.11
N ASN A 612 33.24 -11.18 -12.27
CA ASN A 612 31.97 -11.87 -12.13
C ASN A 612 30.94 -11.24 -13.07
N ILE A 613 30.26 -12.05 -13.88
CA ILE A 613 29.28 -11.56 -14.85
C ILE A 613 27.86 -11.85 -14.39
N MET A 614 26.99 -10.84 -14.48
CA MET A 614 25.56 -10.98 -14.27
C MET A 614 24.92 -11.60 -15.52
N ALA A 615 24.90 -12.92 -15.56
CA ALA A 615 24.41 -13.74 -16.66
C ALA A 615 22.88 -13.81 -16.67
N MET A 616 22.23 -12.66 -16.79
CA MET A 616 20.79 -12.43 -16.59
C MET A 616 20.29 -11.27 -17.45
N ASP A 617 18.98 -11.23 -17.71
CA ASP A 617 18.25 -10.07 -18.25
C ASP A 617 18.72 -9.60 -19.64
N TYR A 618 18.91 -10.56 -20.54
CA TYR A 618 19.45 -10.31 -21.87
C TYR A 618 18.46 -9.65 -22.83
N GLY A 619 17.16 -9.81 -22.58
CA GLY A 619 16.09 -9.43 -23.48
C GLY A 619 15.84 -10.46 -24.59
N PRO A 620 14.62 -10.48 -25.15
CA PRO A 620 14.20 -11.49 -26.13
C PRO A 620 14.99 -11.48 -27.44
N GLY A 621 15.65 -10.36 -27.78
CA GLY A 621 16.51 -10.27 -28.95
C GLY A 621 17.83 -11.03 -28.80
N ALA A 622 18.42 -11.02 -27.60
CA ALA A 622 19.70 -11.68 -27.33
C ALA A 622 19.53 -13.09 -26.73
N ALA A 623 18.43 -13.32 -26.02
CA ALA A 623 18.03 -14.62 -25.50
C ALA A 623 16.64 -15.06 -26.04
N PRO A 624 16.51 -15.34 -27.36
CA PRO A 624 15.22 -15.76 -27.94
C PRO A 624 14.66 -17.06 -27.34
N ASN A 625 15.52 -17.90 -26.74
CA ASN A 625 15.13 -19.10 -26.01
C ASN A 625 15.21 -18.92 -24.49
N GLY A 626 15.14 -17.69 -23.98
CA GLY A 626 15.25 -17.39 -22.53
C GLY A 626 14.26 -18.17 -21.67
N GLY A 627 13.13 -18.58 -22.25
CA GLY A 627 12.16 -19.45 -21.61
C GLY A 627 12.63 -20.86 -21.32
N THR A 628 13.74 -21.36 -21.88
CA THR A 628 14.26 -22.72 -21.63
C THR A 628 15.79 -22.86 -21.71
N GLY A 629 16.52 -21.80 -22.04
CA GLY A 629 17.94 -21.87 -22.41
C GLY A 629 18.87 -20.91 -21.66
N MET A 630 18.44 -20.37 -20.51
CA MET A 630 19.28 -19.41 -19.76
C MET A 630 20.61 -19.99 -19.30
N GLY A 631 20.70 -21.30 -19.04
CA GLY A 631 21.97 -21.97 -18.74
C GLY A 631 22.97 -21.92 -19.89
N ASP A 632 22.50 -22.12 -21.12
CA ASP A 632 23.36 -22.06 -22.31
C ASP A 632 23.84 -20.63 -22.59
N TYR A 633 22.99 -19.63 -22.39
CA TYR A 633 23.37 -18.22 -22.53
C TYR A 633 24.39 -17.79 -21.46
N ALA A 634 24.24 -18.25 -20.21
CA ALA A 634 25.23 -18.00 -19.16
C ALA A 634 26.60 -18.62 -19.50
N ILE A 635 26.61 -19.82 -20.10
CA ILE A 635 27.84 -20.47 -20.57
C ILE A 635 28.48 -19.68 -21.72
N ALA A 636 27.68 -19.25 -22.71
CA ALA A 636 28.16 -18.46 -23.84
C ALA A 636 28.78 -17.12 -23.38
N ALA A 637 28.06 -16.38 -22.52
CA ALA A 637 28.54 -15.14 -21.93
C ALA A 637 29.89 -15.33 -21.20
N ALA A 638 30.03 -16.42 -20.44
CA ALA A 638 31.28 -16.73 -19.72
C ALA A 638 32.45 -17.04 -20.66
N GLN A 639 32.21 -17.78 -21.75
CA GLN A 639 33.24 -18.12 -22.74
C GLN A 639 33.75 -16.89 -23.48
N GLU A 640 32.84 -15.99 -23.88
CA GLU A 640 33.21 -14.75 -24.55
C GLU A 640 33.92 -13.79 -23.58
N THR A 641 33.43 -13.68 -22.35
CA THR A 641 34.10 -12.90 -21.28
C THR A 641 35.53 -13.39 -21.06
N TYR A 642 35.75 -14.70 -20.97
CA TYR A 642 37.10 -15.25 -20.82
C TYR A 642 38.01 -14.88 -22.00
N SER A 643 37.50 -14.98 -23.24
CA SER A 643 38.25 -14.62 -24.44
C SER A 643 38.62 -13.13 -24.47
N GLN A 644 37.71 -12.26 -24.03
CA GLN A 644 37.94 -10.83 -23.91
C GLN A 644 38.94 -10.49 -22.79
N LEU A 645 38.88 -11.17 -21.64
CA LEU A 645 39.89 -11.02 -20.58
C LEU A 645 41.30 -11.38 -21.05
N GLN A 646 41.46 -12.48 -21.81
CA GLN A 646 42.75 -12.82 -22.41
C GLN A 646 43.24 -11.71 -23.34
N SER A 647 42.35 -11.18 -24.18
CA SER A 647 42.66 -10.11 -25.13
C SER A 647 43.01 -8.79 -24.45
N ALA A 648 42.37 -8.49 -23.31
CA ALA A 648 42.59 -7.29 -22.51
C ALA A 648 43.80 -7.38 -21.57
N GLY A 649 44.56 -8.48 -21.57
CA GLY A 649 45.75 -8.66 -20.74
C GLY A 649 45.47 -9.15 -19.31
N PHE A 650 44.24 -9.56 -19.01
CA PHE A 650 43.80 -10.06 -17.70
C PHE A 650 43.81 -11.60 -17.65
N GLY A 651 44.84 -12.23 -18.24
CA GLY A 651 44.89 -13.68 -18.41
C GLY A 651 44.87 -14.51 -17.12
N ASN A 652 45.22 -13.88 -15.99
CA ASN A 652 45.20 -14.50 -14.65
C ASN A 652 43.88 -14.26 -13.89
N THR A 653 43.01 -13.37 -14.36
CA THR A 653 41.70 -13.09 -13.75
C THR A 653 40.77 -14.27 -13.97
N LYS A 654 40.07 -14.70 -12.91
CA LYS A 654 39.05 -15.74 -13.02
C LYS A 654 37.72 -15.13 -13.46
N VAL A 655 36.91 -15.93 -14.16
CA VAL A 655 35.51 -15.56 -14.45
C VAL A 655 34.63 -16.05 -13.30
N GLY A 656 33.77 -15.16 -12.79
CA GLY A 656 32.63 -15.49 -11.95
C GLY A 656 31.35 -15.49 -12.80
N ILE A 657 30.37 -16.32 -12.44
CA ILE A 657 29.10 -16.39 -13.18
C ILE A 657 27.95 -16.28 -12.18
N THR A 658 27.13 -15.24 -12.33
CA THR A 658 25.98 -14.95 -11.47
C THR A 658 24.70 -14.92 -12.30
N PRO A 659 23.94 -16.02 -12.37
CA PRO A 659 22.59 -16.00 -12.92
C PRO A 659 21.58 -15.43 -11.91
N MET A 660 20.48 -14.87 -12.41
CA MET A 660 19.27 -14.63 -11.60
C MET A 660 18.45 -15.92 -11.60
N ILE A 661 18.15 -16.48 -10.43
CA ILE A 661 17.49 -17.80 -10.35
C ILE A 661 15.99 -17.72 -10.62
N GLY A 662 15.41 -18.73 -11.26
CA GLY A 662 14.00 -18.75 -11.63
C GLY A 662 13.66 -17.66 -12.65
N GLN A 663 12.52 -16.98 -12.49
CA GLN A 663 12.13 -15.84 -13.32
C GLN A 663 13.14 -14.71 -13.15
N ASN A 664 13.58 -14.14 -14.27
CA ASN A 664 14.40 -12.93 -14.36
C ASN A 664 13.54 -11.66 -14.38
N ASP A 665 14.12 -10.47 -14.36
CA ASP A 665 13.38 -9.21 -14.54
C ASP A 665 12.76 -9.12 -15.94
N VAL A 666 13.43 -9.70 -16.94
CA VAL A 666 12.85 -9.91 -18.27
C VAL A 666 11.85 -11.07 -18.24
N GLN A 667 10.56 -10.75 -18.31
CA GLN A 667 9.48 -11.76 -18.30
C GLN A 667 9.70 -12.82 -19.38
N GLY A 668 9.68 -14.09 -18.98
CA GLY A 668 9.92 -15.22 -19.87
C GLY A 668 11.38 -15.65 -19.99
N GLU A 669 12.35 -14.90 -19.47
CA GLU A 669 13.68 -15.44 -19.15
C GLU A 669 13.59 -16.18 -17.81
N ILE A 670 13.87 -17.49 -17.83
CA ILE A 670 13.72 -18.34 -16.64
C ILE A 670 14.92 -19.26 -16.50
N PHE A 671 15.80 -18.96 -15.55
CA PHE A 671 16.93 -19.82 -15.16
C PHE A 671 16.47 -20.93 -14.20
N ARG A 672 16.33 -22.15 -14.69
CA ARG A 672 15.77 -23.28 -13.92
C ARG A 672 16.82 -24.09 -13.19
N LEU A 673 16.35 -25.00 -12.35
CA LEU A 673 17.19 -26.02 -11.70
C LEU A 673 17.97 -26.88 -12.71
N ALA A 674 17.44 -27.09 -13.92
CA ALA A 674 18.16 -27.78 -14.99
C ALA A 674 19.34 -26.96 -15.51
N ASP A 675 19.14 -25.65 -15.70
CA ASP A 675 20.19 -24.70 -16.09
C ASP A 675 21.28 -24.64 -15.02
N ALA A 676 20.91 -24.58 -13.73
CA ALA A 676 21.85 -24.58 -12.61
C ALA A 676 22.75 -25.84 -12.63
N LYS A 677 22.17 -27.02 -12.85
CA LYS A 677 22.91 -28.29 -12.93
C LYS A 677 23.86 -28.31 -14.14
N ALA A 678 23.38 -27.84 -15.29
CA ALA A 678 24.19 -27.74 -16.50
C ALA A 678 25.37 -26.78 -16.30
N LEU A 679 25.12 -25.61 -15.72
CA LEU A 679 26.14 -24.60 -15.44
C LEU A 679 27.21 -25.13 -14.47
N VAL A 680 26.82 -25.75 -13.35
CA VAL A 680 27.78 -26.35 -12.40
C VAL A 680 28.63 -27.43 -13.07
N ALA A 681 28.00 -28.33 -13.83
CA ALA A 681 28.71 -29.41 -14.51
C ALA A 681 29.73 -28.88 -15.52
N TRP A 682 29.34 -27.88 -16.31
CA TRP A 682 30.23 -27.25 -17.28
C TRP A 682 31.35 -26.44 -16.61
N ALA A 683 31.03 -25.58 -15.65
CA ALA A 683 31.97 -24.70 -14.95
C ALA A 683 33.01 -25.50 -14.15
N SER A 684 32.61 -26.64 -13.58
CA SER A 684 33.53 -27.57 -12.89
C SER A 684 34.58 -28.18 -13.83
N GLY A 685 34.37 -28.15 -15.14
CA GLY A 685 35.36 -28.53 -16.16
C GLY A 685 36.34 -27.41 -16.52
N GLN A 686 36.08 -26.17 -16.11
CA GLN A 686 36.86 -24.99 -16.50
C GLN A 686 37.79 -24.53 -15.37
N SER A 687 39.10 -24.48 -15.60
CA SER A 687 40.08 -24.02 -14.60
C SER A 687 40.10 -22.50 -14.44
N TRP A 688 39.52 -21.77 -15.39
CA TRP A 688 39.44 -20.31 -15.41
C TRP A 688 38.14 -19.76 -14.79
N VAL A 689 37.14 -20.60 -14.54
CA VAL A 689 35.97 -20.22 -13.73
C VAL A 689 36.33 -20.38 -12.26
N GLY A 690 36.31 -19.27 -11.51
CA GLY A 690 36.70 -19.22 -10.11
C GLY A 690 35.53 -19.06 -9.15
N GLU A 691 34.40 -18.55 -9.64
CA GLU A 691 33.23 -18.26 -8.83
C GLU A 691 31.93 -18.64 -9.56
N ILE A 692 30.98 -19.20 -8.80
CA ILE A 692 29.57 -19.16 -9.17
C ILE A 692 28.86 -18.42 -8.04
N ALA A 693 27.96 -17.53 -8.39
CA ALA A 693 27.02 -16.92 -7.46
C ALA A 693 25.61 -16.99 -8.06
N MET A 694 24.66 -16.37 -7.40
CA MET A 694 23.31 -16.21 -7.93
C MET A 694 22.63 -15.00 -7.30
N TRP A 695 21.71 -14.38 -8.03
CA TRP A 695 20.75 -13.42 -7.49
C TRP A 695 19.39 -14.10 -7.25
N SER A 696 18.98 -14.38 -6.01
CA SER A 696 19.72 -14.25 -4.74
C SER A 696 19.27 -15.36 -3.78
N VAL A 697 19.97 -15.57 -2.65
CA VAL A 697 19.55 -16.56 -1.64
C VAL A 697 18.15 -16.23 -1.11
N ASN A 698 17.80 -14.95 -0.99
CA ASN A 698 16.48 -14.50 -0.56
C ASN A 698 15.34 -15.01 -1.46
N ARG A 699 15.66 -15.41 -2.71
CA ARG A 699 14.71 -15.89 -3.72
C ARG A 699 14.65 -17.42 -3.82
N ASP A 700 15.58 -18.13 -3.18
CA ASP A 700 15.74 -19.58 -3.28
C ASP A 700 14.82 -20.32 -2.30
N THR A 701 13.51 -20.15 -2.49
CA THR A 701 12.47 -20.70 -1.62
C THR A 701 11.39 -21.43 -2.42
N SER A 702 10.76 -22.41 -1.79
CA SER A 702 9.58 -23.12 -2.26
C SER A 702 8.32 -22.24 -2.32
N VAL A 703 8.31 -21.11 -1.63
CA VAL A 703 7.17 -20.20 -1.54
C VAL A 703 7.09 -19.32 -2.79
N GLN A 704 5.97 -19.36 -3.51
CA GLN A 704 5.71 -18.44 -4.60
C GLN A 704 5.40 -17.04 -4.05
N GLY A 705 6.02 -16.02 -4.62
CA GLY A 705 5.83 -14.65 -4.18
C GLY A 705 6.33 -13.60 -5.18
N ALA A 706 6.44 -12.36 -4.71
CA ALA A 706 7.01 -11.28 -5.50
C ALA A 706 8.46 -11.62 -5.91
N LEU A 707 8.87 -11.11 -7.08
CA LEU A 707 10.13 -11.49 -7.71
C LEU A 707 11.36 -11.25 -6.82
N TYR A 708 11.36 -10.20 -6.00
CA TYR A 708 12.47 -9.89 -5.09
C TYR A 708 12.65 -10.91 -3.94
N ALA A 709 11.61 -11.70 -3.61
CA ALA A 709 11.62 -12.65 -2.50
C ALA A 709 11.33 -14.10 -2.93
N SER A 710 11.23 -14.36 -4.23
CA SER A 710 10.89 -15.68 -4.77
C SER A 710 11.41 -15.82 -6.19
N SER A 711 11.95 -16.99 -6.51
CA SER A 711 12.36 -17.39 -7.86
C SER A 711 11.17 -17.55 -8.83
N GLN A 712 9.94 -17.58 -8.33
CA GLN A 712 8.69 -17.76 -9.11
C GLN A 712 8.64 -19.05 -9.94
N ILE A 713 9.42 -20.05 -9.56
CA ILE A 713 9.36 -21.39 -10.14
C ILE A 713 9.04 -22.40 -9.04
N THR A 714 8.47 -23.55 -9.42
CA THR A 714 8.31 -24.66 -8.48
C THR A 714 9.67 -25.26 -8.14
N GLN A 715 10.03 -25.24 -6.86
CA GLN A 715 11.27 -25.77 -6.28
C GLN A 715 11.05 -26.08 -4.79
N ASP A 716 11.99 -26.78 -4.17
CA ASP A 716 12.10 -26.87 -2.71
C ASP A 716 12.95 -25.69 -2.17
N ASP A 717 12.87 -25.45 -0.85
CA ASP A 717 13.71 -24.44 -0.20
C ASP A 717 15.19 -24.75 -0.41
N TYR A 718 15.92 -23.74 -0.87
CA TYR A 718 17.36 -23.78 -1.11
C TYR A 718 17.83 -24.77 -2.20
N ASP A 719 16.97 -25.13 -3.14
CA ASP A 719 17.31 -26.03 -4.23
C ASP A 719 18.49 -25.52 -5.07
N PHE A 720 18.54 -24.22 -5.38
CA PHE A 720 19.67 -23.65 -6.13
C PHE A 720 20.95 -23.66 -5.30
N CYS A 721 20.91 -23.29 -4.01
CA CYS A 721 22.05 -23.42 -3.10
C CYS A 721 22.57 -24.86 -3.05
N ASN A 722 21.66 -25.84 -3.00
CA ASN A 722 22.00 -27.26 -2.96
C ASN A 722 22.67 -27.75 -4.24
N ILE A 723 22.33 -27.17 -5.40
CA ILE A 723 22.96 -27.45 -6.69
C ILE A 723 24.32 -26.75 -6.78
N PHE A 724 24.36 -25.43 -6.57
CA PHE A 724 25.55 -24.62 -6.81
C PHE A 724 26.68 -24.87 -5.80
N LYS A 725 26.40 -25.25 -4.54
CA LYS A 725 27.44 -25.57 -3.55
C LYS A 725 28.40 -26.69 -4.00
N ALA A 726 27.98 -27.54 -4.94
CA ALA A 726 28.81 -28.59 -5.52
C ALA A 726 30.00 -28.05 -6.34
N PHE A 727 29.99 -26.76 -6.70
CA PHE A 727 31.10 -26.09 -7.37
C PHE A 727 32.30 -25.83 -6.45
N ASN A 728 32.11 -25.81 -5.13
CA ASN A 728 33.18 -25.53 -4.17
C ASN A 728 34.34 -26.53 -4.29
N GLN A 729 35.58 -26.02 -4.44
CA GLN A 729 36.80 -26.81 -4.48
C GLN A 729 37.95 -26.09 -3.76
N GLY A 730 38.52 -26.72 -2.73
CA GLY A 730 39.51 -26.11 -1.83
C GLY A 730 38.83 -25.26 -0.74
N GLY A 731 39.47 -25.12 0.43
CA GLY A 731 38.87 -24.53 1.65
C GLY A 731 38.57 -25.58 2.74
N VAL A 732 38.19 -25.13 3.94
CA VAL A 732 38.06 -26.00 5.14
C VAL A 732 37.17 -27.22 4.85
N SER A 733 37.68 -28.44 5.12
CA SER A 733 36.96 -29.68 4.81
C SER A 733 35.66 -29.81 5.60
N THR A 734 34.62 -30.32 4.95
CA THR A 734 33.37 -30.79 5.56
C THR A 734 33.64 -31.91 6.58
N GLY A 735 33.85 -31.54 7.85
CA GLY A 735 34.03 -32.45 8.98
C GLY A 735 32.92 -32.28 10.01
N GLN A 736 32.05 -33.30 10.12
CA GLN A 736 31.07 -33.63 11.17
C GLN A 736 30.71 -32.55 12.21
N LEU A 737 29.46 -32.09 12.17
CA LEU A 737 28.75 -31.59 13.36
C LEU A 737 28.33 -32.78 14.26
N PRO A 738 28.41 -32.68 15.59
CA PRO A 738 27.98 -33.73 16.52
C PRO A 738 26.45 -33.94 16.49
N PRO A 739 25.95 -35.18 16.71
CA PRO A 739 24.52 -35.48 16.57
C PRO A 739 23.69 -34.87 17.70
N SER A 740 22.54 -34.30 17.33
CA SER A 740 21.51 -33.83 18.28
C SER A 740 20.95 -35.01 19.08
N THR A 741 20.98 -34.91 20.40
CA THR A 741 20.29 -35.82 21.32
C THR A 741 18.78 -35.66 21.18
N ALA A 742 18.14 -36.57 20.44
CA ALA A 742 16.69 -36.75 20.47
C ALA A 742 16.32 -37.67 21.65
N THR A 743 15.64 -37.13 22.65
CA THR A 743 14.93 -37.91 23.67
C THR A 743 13.73 -38.59 23.03
N GLY A 744 13.69 -39.92 23.11
CA GLY A 744 12.71 -40.75 22.43
C GLY A 744 11.31 -40.74 23.05
N SER A 745 10.35 -41.11 22.21
CA SER A 745 9.14 -41.80 22.61
C SER A 745 8.88 -42.85 21.54
N GLY A 746 9.08 -44.12 21.89
CA GLY A 746 8.82 -45.25 21.01
C GLY A 746 7.39 -45.74 21.17
N THR A 747 6.78 -46.22 20.07
CA THR A 747 5.99 -47.45 20.06
C THR A 747 5.80 -47.95 18.62
N THR A 748 6.29 -49.18 18.37
CA THR A 748 5.73 -50.30 17.56
C THR A 748 4.87 -49.97 16.33
N GLY A 749 5.06 -50.50 15.12
CA GLY A 749 5.68 -51.74 14.65
C GLY A 749 4.83 -52.27 13.48
N GLY A 750 5.43 -52.76 12.39
CA GLY A 750 4.70 -53.40 11.27
C GLY A 750 5.49 -53.42 9.96
N SER A 751 5.81 -54.63 9.50
CA SER A 751 6.82 -54.95 8.48
C SER A 751 6.22 -55.44 7.14
N SER A 752 7.04 -55.40 6.09
CA SER A 752 7.01 -56.12 4.79
C SER A 752 6.18 -55.48 3.66
N GLY A 753 6.61 -55.46 2.39
CA GLY A 753 7.82 -56.00 1.73
C GLY A 753 7.85 -55.61 0.23
N THR A 754 9.06 -55.61 -0.36
CA THR A 754 9.48 -56.15 -1.69
C THR A 754 8.46 -56.21 -2.86
N THR A 755 8.71 -55.94 -4.16
CA THR A 755 9.86 -55.62 -5.04
C THR A 755 9.34 -55.48 -6.50
N THR A 756 10.15 -54.92 -7.41
CA THR A 756 10.25 -55.17 -8.89
C THR A 756 9.49 -54.30 -9.92
N LYS A 757 10.28 -53.60 -10.75
CA LYS A 757 10.13 -53.30 -12.21
C LYS A 757 10.46 -54.60 -13.02
N PRO A 758 10.11 -54.81 -14.34
CA PRO A 758 10.39 -53.88 -15.46
C PRO A 758 9.57 -53.99 -16.82
N LYS A 759 9.74 -52.94 -17.66
CA LYS A 759 9.89 -52.86 -19.17
C LYS A 759 8.74 -53.18 -20.19
N LYS A 760 8.41 -52.12 -20.96
CA LYS A 760 8.29 -51.90 -22.45
C LYS A 760 7.53 -52.89 -23.38
N LYS A 761 6.65 -52.34 -24.25
CA LYS A 761 6.71 -52.47 -25.74
C LYS A 761 5.78 -51.48 -26.52
N LYS A 762 6.22 -51.14 -27.75
CA LYS A 762 5.73 -50.19 -28.78
C LYS A 762 4.64 -50.77 -29.72
N LYS A 763 3.87 -49.91 -30.42
CA LYS A 763 3.80 -49.70 -31.91
C LYS A 763 2.62 -48.78 -32.33
N LYS A 764 2.86 -47.67 -33.07
CA LYS A 764 2.63 -47.39 -34.54
C LYS A 764 1.16 -47.04 -34.91
N SER A 765 0.79 -46.22 -35.91
CA SER A 765 1.35 -45.16 -36.80
C SER A 765 0.26 -44.85 -37.87
N GLY A 766 0.11 -43.61 -38.37
CA GLY A 766 -0.72 -43.33 -39.57
C GLY A 766 -0.77 -41.85 -40.02
N LYS A 767 -0.20 -41.59 -41.21
CA LYS A 767 -0.12 -40.38 -42.10
C LYS A 767 -1.49 -40.02 -42.76
N ALA A 768 -1.78 -38.92 -43.49
CA ALA A 768 -1.12 -37.68 -43.99
C ALA A 768 -2.14 -36.80 -44.80
N ALA A 769 -1.78 -35.53 -45.08
CA ALA A 769 -2.03 -34.69 -46.31
C ALA A 769 -3.48 -34.28 -46.69
N ARG A 770 -3.84 -33.15 -47.36
CA ARG A 770 -3.17 -32.07 -48.13
C ARG A 770 -4.20 -30.94 -48.48
N ASP A 771 -3.70 -29.70 -48.65
CA ASP A 771 -4.00 -28.57 -49.56
C ASP A 771 -5.40 -28.14 -50.10
N VAL A 772 -5.49 -26.79 -50.22
CA VAL A 772 -6.40 -25.73 -50.77
C VAL A 772 -7.27 -26.06 -52.02
N PRO A 773 -8.37 -25.30 -52.32
CA PRO A 773 -8.28 -24.03 -53.08
C PRO A 773 -9.32 -22.92 -52.71
N SER A 774 -9.18 -21.78 -53.40
CA SER A 774 -9.76 -20.44 -53.27
C SER A 774 -11.03 -20.13 -54.10
N ALA A 775 -11.64 -18.98 -53.78
CA ALA A 775 -12.43 -18.02 -54.59
C ALA A 775 -13.97 -18.20 -54.74
N GLU A 776 -14.68 -17.06 -54.68
CA GLU A 776 -15.79 -16.56 -55.54
C GLU A 776 -16.87 -15.71 -54.79
N ASP A 777 -16.97 -14.44 -55.23
CA ASP A 777 -18.15 -13.69 -55.77
C ASP A 777 -19.34 -13.24 -54.87
N GLU A 778 -19.58 -11.92 -54.74
CA GLU A 778 -20.58 -11.06 -55.46
C GLU A 778 -21.94 -10.96 -54.71
N ALA A 779 -22.77 -9.90 -54.70
CA ALA A 779 -22.84 -8.58 -55.32
C ALA A 779 -23.93 -7.70 -54.62
N GLU A 780 -23.78 -6.38 -54.79
CA GLU A 780 -24.77 -5.30 -55.05
C GLU A 780 -26.16 -5.20 -54.37
N LEU A 781 -26.51 -3.97 -53.97
CA LEU A 781 -27.57 -3.17 -54.65
C LEU A 781 -27.63 -1.71 -54.15
N GLU A 782 -27.40 -0.79 -55.08
CA GLU A 782 -27.69 0.65 -55.01
C GLU A 782 -29.21 0.94 -55.09
N ALA A 783 -29.64 2.10 -54.58
CA ALA A 783 -30.63 2.95 -55.26
C ALA A 783 -30.73 4.36 -54.62
N GLU A 784 -30.63 5.35 -55.50
CA GLU A 784 -30.79 6.80 -55.38
C GLU A 784 -32.18 7.26 -54.86
N ASN A 785 -32.31 8.48 -54.32
CA ASN A 785 -32.71 9.65 -55.14
C ASN A 785 -33.05 10.95 -54.37
N SER A 786 -32.68 12.03 -55.04
CA SER A 786 -33.33 13.34 -55.20
C SER A 786 -33.27 14.41 -54.10
N GLU A 787 -32.69 15.53 -54.56
CA GLU A 787 -32.62 16.89 -54.05
C GLU A 787 -33.99 17.58 -53.91
N ASN A 788 -34.07 18.61 -53.06
CA ASN A 788 -34.47 19.96 -53.49
C ASN A 788 -34.29 21.01 -52.36
N GLU A 789 -33.67 22.12 -52.79
CA GLU A 789 -33.66 23.54 -52.37
C GLU A 789 -34.62 23.99 -51.23
N VAL A 790 -34.37 25.02 -50.42
CA VAL A 790 -33.81 26.37 -50.62
C VAL A 790 -33.49 26.97 -49.23
N ASP A 791 -32.46 27.81 -49.08
CA ASP A 791 -32.67 29.27 -49.01
C ASP A 791 -31.36 30.06 -48.83
N ALA A 792 -31.24 31.10 -49.65
CA ALA A 792 -30.10 31.96 -49.82
C ALA A 792 -30.10 33.09 -48.77
N ALA A 793 -29.24 32.99 -47.76
CA ALA A 793 -28.87 34.14 -46.93
C ALA A 793 -27.45 34.06 -46.30
N VAL A 794 -26.63 33.08 -46.67
CA VAL A 794 -25.30 32.86 -46.03
C VAL A 794 -24.20 32.65 -47.09
N ALA A 795 -24.36 33.29 -48.26
CA ALA A 795 -23.42 33.13 -49.38
C ALA A 795 -22.27 34.16 -49.37
N ASP A 796 -22.39 35.27 -48.65
CA ASP A 796 -21.45 36.40 -48.83
C ASP A 796 -20.28 36.46 -47.83
N ALA A 797 -20.20 35.54 -46.86
CA ALA A 797 -19.11 35.53 -45.88
C ALA A 797 -18.01 34.50 -46.14
N VAL A 798 -18.13 33.68 -47.21
CA VAL A 798 -17.24 32.52 -47.44
C VAL A 798 -16.25 32.72 -48.61
N ASN A 799 -16.45 33.73 -49.47
CA ASN A 799 -15.65 33.95 -50.69
C ASN A 799 -14.33 34.74 -50.50
N ALA A 800 -13.64 34.63 -49.36
CA ALA A 800 -12.44 35.43 -49.09
C ALA A 800 -11.19 34.65 -48.64
N LEU A 801 -10.97 33.43 -49.13
CA LEU A 801 -9.69 32.74 -49.01
C LEU A 801 -9.27 32.11 -50.35
N PRO A 802 -7.98 32.19 -50.74
CA PRO A 802 -7.49 31.68 -52.03
C PRO A 802 -7.35 30.15 -52.05
N ASP A 803 -7.58 29.57 -53.23
CA ASP A 803 -7.50 28.14 -53.55
C ASP A 803 -6.11 27.52 -53.28
N LEU A 804 -6.11 26.34 -52.65
CA LEU A 804 -4.98 25.39 -52.67
C LEU A 804 -5.39 24.12 -53.43
N PRO A 805 -4.47 23.45 -54.14
CA PRO A 805 -4.77 22.40 -55.11
C PRO A 805 -5.28 21.10 -54.46
N PRO A 806 -6.04 20.26 -55.20
CA PRO A 806 -6.53 18.99 -54.70
C PRO A 806 -5.38 17.98 -54.60
N TRP A 807 -5.20 17.37 -53.42
CA TRP A 807 -4.27 16.24 -53.26
C TRP A 807 -5.02 14.96 -52.93
N THR A 808 -4.68 13.96 -53.74
CA THR A 808 -5.11 12.56 -53.78
C THR A 808 -4.68 11.78 -52.54
N PHE A 809 -5.55 10.86 -52.11
CA PHE A 809 -5.31 9.88 -51.06
C PHE A 809 -4.05 9.03 -51.33
N LEU A 810 -3.21 8.89 -50.30
CA LEU A 810 -2.43 7.69 -50.07
C LEU A 810 -3.13 6.92 -48.96
N ASP A 811 -3.47 5.66 -49.23
CA ASP A 811 -4.07 4.74 -48.27
C ASP A 811 -3.14 4.51 -47.07
N ILE A 812 -3.66 4.75 -45.87
CA ILE A 812 -3.03 4.37 -44.60
C ILE A 812 -3.89 3.25 -43.99
N PRO A 813 -3.30 2.13 -43.55
CA PRO A 813 -4.02 0.95 -43.11
C PRO A 813 -4.94 1.20 -41.90
N VAL A 814 -6.12 0.61 -41.97
CA VAL A 814 -7.12 0.57 -40.90
C VAL A 814 -6.53 -0.16 -39.67
N PRO A 815 -6.53 0.44 -38.47
CA PRO A 815 -6.21 -0.27 -37.22
C PRO A 815 -7.21 -1.40 -36.96
N PRO A 816 -6.79 -2.55 -36.39
CA PRO A 816 -7.65 -3.70 -36.24
C PRO A 816 -8.86 -3.42 -35.33
N ALA A 817 -10.05 -3.81 -35.80
CA ALA A 817 -11.29 -3.69 -35.05
C ALA A 817 -11.27 -4.54 -33.76
N ARG A 818 -11.78 -3.98 -32.65
CA ARG A 818 -12.11 -4.75 -31.44
C ARG A 818 -13.10 -5.87 -31.83
N VAL A 819 -12.71 -7.12 -31.55
CA VAL A 819 -13.45 -8.31 -31.95
C VAL A 819 -14.78 -8.38 -31.22
N ALA A 820 -15.89 -8.27 -31.97
CA ALA A 820 -17.24 -8.54 -31.49
C ALA A 820 -17.48 -10.05 -31.42
N GLY A 821 -17.27 -10.65 -30.24
CA GLY A 821 -17.60 -12.05 -29.96
C GLY A 821 -18.95 -12.18 -29.28
N GLY A 822 -19.98 -12.57 -30.02
CA GLY A 822 -21.34 -12.76 -29.50
C GLY A 822 -21.54 -13.99 -28.64
N ALA A 823 -22.30 -13.83 -27.55
CA ALA A 823 -23.06 -14.91 -26.93
C ALA A 823 -24.46 -14.39 -26.56
N LYS A 824 -25.51 -14.98 -27.15
CA LYS A 824 -26.90 -14.79 -26.69
C LYS A 824 -27.02 -15.41 -25.29
N GLN A 825 -27.29 -14.59 -24.27
CA GLN A 825 -27.53 -15.10 -22.91
C GLN A 825 -28.89 -15.84 -22.83
N PRO A 826 -28.95 -17.02 -22.18
CA PRO A 826 -30.20 -17.63 -21.75
C PRO A 826 -30.75 -16.92 -20.51
N GLN A 827 -32.06 -16.63 -20.52
CA GLN A 827 -32.81 -16.06 -19.39
C GLN A 827 -32.85 -17.03 -18.18
N PRO A 828 -32.38 -16.64 -16.98
CA PRO A 828 -32.63 -17.40 -15.75
C PRO A 828 -33.91 -16.92 -15.05
N THR A 829 -34.70 -17.88 -14.58
CA THR A 829 -35.98 -17.70 -13.88
C THR A 829 -35.83 -17.01 -12.52
N LEU A 830 -36.63 -15.95 -12.32
CA LEU A 830 -36.69 -15.09 -11.14
C LEU A 830 -37.36 -15.76 -9.92
N ILE A 831 -36.76 -15.57 -8.74
CA ILE A 831 -37.47 -15.58 -7.46
C ILE A 831 -38.19 -14.22 -7.33
N GLN A 832 -39.52 -14.28 -7.19
CA GLN A 832 -40.53 -13.20 -7.04
C GLN A 832 -40.11 -11.73 -7.26
N ALA A 833 -40.69 -11.14 -8.30
CA ALA A 833 -40.58 -9.73 -8.66
C ALA A 833 -41.26 -8.77 -7.66
N PRO A 834 -40.62 -7.66 -7.25
CA PRO A 834 -41.33 -6.48 -6.77
C PRO A 834 -42.06 -5.80 -7.94
N SER A 835 -43.29 -5.35 -7.70
CA SER A 835 -44.16 -4.74 -8.70
C SER A 835 -43.54 -3.52 -9.38
N ARG A 836 -43.71 -3.41 -10.72
CA ARG A 836 -43.40 -2.21 -11.53
C ARG A 836 -43.97 -0.95 -10.86
N ARG A 837 -43.09 0.01 -10.55
CA ARG A 837 -43.52 1.36 -10.15
C ARG A 837 -44.12 2.05 -11.38
N ALA A 838 -45.39 2.43 -11.31
CA ALA A 838 -46.04 3.19 -12.38
C ALA A 838 -45.41 4.59 -12.48
N ALA A 839 -45.21 5.08 -13.70
CA ALA A 839 -44.80 6.46 -13.94
C ALA A 839 -45.86 7.42 -13.38
N SER A 840 -45.43 8.34 -12.51
CA SER A 840 -46.29 9.39 -11.93
C SER A 840 -46.62 10.44 -13.01
N ALA A 841 -47.91 10.75 -13.17
CA ALA A 841 -48.43 11.64 -14.21
C ALA A 841 -48.33 13.15 -13.89
N SER A 842 -47.62 13.55 -12.83
CA SER A 842 -47.44 14.95 -12.45
C SER A 842 -45.97 15.32 -12.35
N THR A 843 -45.52 16.35 -13.08
CA THR A 843 -44.15 16.87 -13.03
C THR A 843 -43.75 17.16 -11.57
N PRO A 844 -42.75 16.45 -11.01
CA PRO A 844 -42.36 16.64 -9.62
C PRO A 844 -41.84 18.07 -9.40
N LYS A 845 -42.18 18.69 -8.25
CA LYS A 845 -41.50 19.92 -7.81
C LYS A 845 -40.08 19.55 -7.40
N LEU A 846 -39.14 19.58 -8.35
CA LEU A 846 -37.73 19.31 -8.11
C LEU A 846 -37.16 20.28 -7.07
N GLY A 847 -36.49 19.74 -6.06
CA GLY A 847 -35.65 20.50 -5.14
C GLY A 847 -34.59 21.31 -5.88
N LYS A 848 -34.16 22.42 -5.29
CA LYS A 848 -33.07 23.24 -5.83
C LYS A 848 -31.79 22.40 -5.90
N SER A 849 -31.07 22.52 -7.01
CA SER A 849 -29.70 22.00 -7.12
C SER A 849 -28.82 22.67 -6.06
N LEU A 850 -27.89 21.89 -5.51
CA LEU A 850 -26.98 22.31 -4.46
C LEU A 850 -25.74 22.96 -5.06
N THR A 851 -25.04 23.75 -4.25
CA THR A 851 -23.72 24.26 -4.62
C THR A 851 -22.72 23.10 -4.58
N TRP A 852 -21.96 22.95 -5.66
CA TRP A 852 -20.92 21.93 -5.75
C TRP A 852 -19.72 22.27 -4.89
N ASN A 853 -19.11 21.24 -4.29
CA ASN A 853 -17.90 21.37 -3.51
C ASN A 853 -16.71 21.66 -4.43
N ALA A 854 -15.70 22.36 -3.91
CA ALA A 854 -14.47 22.64 -4.65
C ALA A 854 -13.71 21.35 -5.07
N LYS A 855 -13.95 20.26 -4.33
CA LYS A 855 -13.55 18.90 -4.64
C LYS A 855 -14.81 18.04 -4.53
N THR A 856 -15.18 17.37 -5.60
CA THR A 856 -16.42 16.58 -5.68
C THR A 856 -16.09 15.16 -6.09
N PHE A 857 -16.46 14.19 -5.25
CA PHE A 857 -16.55 12.78 -5.61
C PHE A 857 -17.99 12.43 -6.01
N ALA A 858 -18.17 11.93 -7.24
CA ALA A 858 -19.43 11.40 -7.73
C ALA A 858 -19.19 10.18 -8.63
N PRO A 859 -19.52 8.95 -8.20
CA PRO A 859 -19.32 7.76 -9.04
C PRO A 859 -20.31 7.76 -10.20
N TYR A 860 -19.89 7.19 -11.34
CA TYR A 860 -20.79 7.03 -12.48
C TYR A 860 -21.80 5.93 -12.19
N VAL A 861 -23.03 6.14 -12.64
CA VAL A 861 -24.14 5.19 -12.53
C VAL A 861 -24.67 4.91 -13.92
N ASP A 862 -24.68 3.64 -14.31
CA ASP A 862 -25.49 3.21 -15.44
C ASP A 862 -26.95 3.15 -14.99
N VAL A 863 -27.73 4.18 -15.33
CA VAL A 863 -29.15 4.26 -14.96
C VAL A 863 -30.04 3.39 -15.85
N THR A 864 -29.46 2.78 -16.87
CA THR A 864 -30.17 1.93 -17.84
C THR A 864 -29.99 0.45 -17.56
N ALA A 865 -29.02 0.09 -16.70
CA ALA A 865 -28.87 -1.24 -16.15
C ALA A 865 -30.17 -1.73 -15.50
N TRP A 866 -30.43 -3.04 -15.60
CA TRP A 866 -31.57 -3.67 -14.95
C TRP A 866 -31.12 -4.64 -13.85
N PRO A 867 -31.63 -4.51 -12.61
CA PRO A 867 -32.53 -3.46 -12.14
C PRO A 867 -31.86 -2.08 -12.14
N THR A 868 -32.66 -1.03 -12.36
CA THR A 868 -32.16 0.36 -12.33
C THR A 868 -31.54 0.65 -10.98
N PHE A 869 -30.33 1.20 -11.02
CA PHE A 869 -29.58 1.52 -9.81
C PHE A 869 -30.32 2.55 -8.96
N ASP A 870 -30.53 2.21 -7.69
CA ASP A 870 -31.26 3.06 -6.75
C ASP A 870 -30.32 4.03 -6.03
N ILE A 871 -30.14 5.22 -6.62
CA ILE A 871 -29.30 6.28 -6.05
C ILE A 871 -29.81 6.78 -4.68
N VAL A 872 -31.11 6.62 -4.38
CA VAL A 872 -31.69 7.01 -3.09
C VAL A 872 -31.32 5.98 -2.04
N ALA A 873 -31.41 4.69 -2.38
CA ALA A 873 -30.93 3.62 -1.52
C ALA A 873 -29.43 3.75 -1.27
N ALA A 874 -28.62 3.97 -2.31
CA ALA A 874 -27.17 4.18 -2.18
C ALA A 874 -26.84 5.37 -1.28
N ALA A 875 -27.55 6.50 -1.41
CA ALA A 875 -27.39 7.63 -0.50
C ALA A 875 -27.74 7.25 0.95
N LYS A 876 -28.83 6.50 1.15
CA LYS A 876 -29.25 6.06 2.48
C LYS A 876 -28.28 5.09 3.13
N THR A 877 -27.75 4.13 2.38
CA THR A 877 -26.98 2.99 2.91
C THR A 877 -25.47 3.22 2.89
N ALA A 878 -24.96 3.88 1.86
CA ALA A 878 -23.53 4.12 1.66
C ALA A 878 -23.09 5.56 1.94
N GLY A 879 -24.03 6.46 2.20
CA GLY A 879 -23.73 7.87 2.50
C GLY A 879 -23.32 8.70 1.27
N VAL A 880 -23.25 8.12 0.07
CA VAL A 880 -22.88 8.82 -1.17
C VAL A 880 -23.93 9.88 -1.50
N ARG A 881 -23.49 11.12 -1.74
CA ARG A 881 -24.39 12.27 -1.95
C ARG A 881 -24.43 12.76 -3.39
N TYR A 882 -23.37 12.54 -4.16
CA TYR A 882 -23.27 13.01 -5.53
C TYR A 882 -23.13 11.83 -6.47
N PHE A 883 -23.79 11.88 -7.63
CA PHE A 883 -23.72 10.80 -8.64
C PHE A 883 -23.58 11.41 -10.04
N ALA A 884 -22.76 10.79 -10.89
CA ALA A 884 -22.76 11.07 -12.32
C ALA A 884 -23.68 10.07 -13.03
N LEU A 885 -24.79 10.54 -13.58
CA LEU A 885 -25.79 9.68 -14.22
C LEU A 885 -25.49 9.57 -15.71
N GLY A 886 -25.17 8.35 -16.16
CA GLY A 886 -24.87 8.01 -17.54
C GLY A 886 -25.95 7.13 -18.17
N PHE A 887 -26.36 7.31 -19.43
CA PHE A 887 -26.05 8.43 -20.33
C PHE A 887 -27.30 8.94 -21.05
N ILE A 888 -27.34 10.24 -21.31
CA ILE A 888 -28.31 10.85 -22.22
C ILE A 888 -27.83 10.70 -23.67
N THR A 889 -28.66 10.06 -24.48
CA THR A 889 -28.43 9.83 -25.91
C THR A 889 -29.72 10.10 -26.70
N ALA A 890 -29.62 10.11 -28.03
CA ALA A 890 -30.75 10.26 -28.93
C ALA A 890 -31.56 8.95 -29.02
N ASP A 891 -32.87 9.04 -28.83
CA ASP A 891 -33.77 7.96 -29.24
C ASP A 891 -33.90 7.87 -30.77
N LYS A 892 -34.74 6.94 -31.25
CA LYS A 892 -35.00 6.76 -32.68
C LYS A 892 -35.53 8.02 -33.37
N SER A 893 -36.18 8.93 -32.64
CA SER A 893 -36.71 10.21 -33.15
C SER A 893 -35.74 11.39 -33.01
N GLY A 894 -34.56 11.18 -32.41
CA GLY A 894 -33.59 12.24 -32.12
C GLY A 894 -33.85 12.97 -30.79
N ALA A 895 -34.80 12.50 -29.97
CA ALA A 895 -35.14 13.15 -28.71
C ALA A 895 -34.23 12.68 -27.56
N PRO A 896 -33.93 13.55 -26.55
CA PRO A 896 -33.07 13.20 -25.43
C PRO A 896 -33.69 12.10 -24.57
N SER A 897 -32.94 11.02 -24.37
CA SER A 897 -33.39 9.83 -23.66
C SER A 897 -32.24 9.16 -22.91
N TRP A 898 -32.51 8.62 -21.72
CA TRP A 898 -31.55 7.75 -21.03
C TRP A 898 -31.35 6.46 -21.83
N GLY A 899 -30.12 6.21 -22.28
CA GLY A 899 -29.72 5.08 -23.13
C GLY A 899 -30.42 5.02 -24.49
N GLY A 900 -31.16 6.06 -24.90
CA GLY A 900 -31.94 6.05 -26.14
C GLY A 900 -33.32 5.38 -26.01
N TYR A 901 -33.73 5.01 -24.79
CA TYR A 901 -34.99 4.30 -24.54
C TYR A 901 -35.94 5.06 -23.60
N ASN A 902 -35.45 5.60 -22.48
CA ASN A 902 -36.29 6.31 -21.52
C ASN A 902 -36.23 7.81 -21.78
N LYS A 903 -37.27 8.35 -22.44
CA LYS A 903 -37.35 9.78 -22.79
C LYS A 903 -37.17 10.67 -21.56
N VAL A 904 -36.37 11.72 -21.66
CA VAL A 904 -36.22 12.71 -20.59
C VAL A 904 -37.56 13.34 -20.22
N SER A 905 -38.42 13.57 -21.21
CA SER A 905 -39.78 14.09 -21.01
C SER A 905 -40.71 13.19 -20.19
N SER A 906 -40.36 11.90 -20.00
CA SER A 906 -41.11 11.00 -19.12
C SER A 906 -40.86 11.25 -17.63
N GLY A 907 -39.83 12.02 -17.28
CA GLY A 907 -39.44 12.23 -15.89
C GLY A 907 -38.80 11.01 -15.22
N PHE A 908 -38.26 10.06 -16.00
CA PHE A 908 -37.71 8.77 -15.52
C PHE A 908 -36.88 8.86 -14.20
N MET A 909 -35.90 9.77 -14.14
CA MET A 909 -35.07 9.98 -12.94
C MET A 909 -35.53 11.12 -12.01
N ALA A 910 -36.62 11.82 -12.34
CA ALA A 910 -37.01 13.05 -11.65
C ALA A 910 -37.32 12.82 -10.16
N ASP A 911 -38.03 11.74 -9.82
CA ASP A 911 -38.37 11.41 -8.43
C ASP A 911 -37.12 11.04 -7.61
N ALA A 912 -36.20 10.27 -8.19
CA ALA A 912 -34.96 9.87 -7.53
C ALA A 912 -34.06 11.09 -7.27
N ILE A 913 -33.88 11.96 -8.27
CA ILE A 913 -33.12 13.21 -8.15
C ILE A 913 -33.77 14.14 -7.12
N ASN A 914 -35.10 14.30 -7.17
CA ASN A 914 -35.81 15.13 -6.19
C ASN A 914 -35.62 14.62 -4.77
N THR A 915 -35.71 13.30 -4.58
CA THR A 915 -35.54 12.66 -3.27
C THR A 915 -34.11 12.83 -2.78
N LEU A 916 -33.11 12.62 -3.63
CA LEU A 916 -31.70 12.85 -3.31
C LEU A 916 -31.45 14.29 -2.82
N ARG A 917 -31.96 15.29 -3.55
CA ARG A 917 -31.82 16.71 -3.20
C ARG A 917 -32.54 17.08 -1.92
N THR A 918 -33.78 16.64 -1.76
CA THR A 918 -34.64 17.10 -0.66
C THR A 918 -34.44 16.34 0.65
N GLN A 919 -34.06 15.06 0.59
CA GLN A 919 -33.93 14.22 1.79
C GLN A 919 -32.48 13.92 2.16
N TYR A 920 -31.58 13.84 1.18
CA TYR A 920 -30.19 13.42 1.41
C TYR A 920 -29.19 14.55 1.21
N HIS A 921 -29.64 15.75 0.81
CA HIS A 921 -28.76 16.89 0.52
C HIS A 921 -27.67 16.51 -0.49
N GLY A 922 -28.05 15.74 -1.51
CA GLY A 922 -27.19 15.34 -2.61
C GLY A 922 -27.59 15.98 -3.94
N ASP A 923 -26.79 15.77 -4.98
CA ASP A 923 -27.10 16.24 -6.34
C ASP A 923 -26.53 15.31 -7.42
N VAL A 924 -26.83 15.60 -8.69
CA VAL A 924 -26.43 14.78 -9.83
C VAL A 924 -25.73 15.58 -10.91
N ILE A 925 -24.69 14.98 -11.48
CA ILE A 925 -24.11 15.34 -12.77
C ILE A 925 -24.86 14.51 -13.81
N VAL A 926 -25.31 15.11 -14.91
CA VAL A 926 -25.92 14.35 -16.01
C VAL A 926 -24.93 14.28 -17.16
N SER A 927 -24.55 13.06 -17.53
CA SER A 927 -23.60 12.81 -18.60
C SER A 927 -24.30 12.52 -19.92
N PHE A 928 -23.85 13.18 -20.99
CA PHE A 928 -24.33 13.05 -22.36
C PHE A 928 -23.31 12.26 -23.18
N GLY A 929 -23.76 11.29 -23.97
CA GLY A 929 -22.87 10.50 -24.85
C GLY A 929 -22.64 9.05 -24.40
N GLY A 930 -21.36 8.66 -24.32
CA GLY A 930 -20.90 7.29 -24.04
C GLY A 930 -20.77 6.36 -25.26
N ALA A 931 -19.90 5.34 -25.18
CA ALA A 931 -19.44 4.48 -26.28
C ALA A 931 -20.55 3.72 -26.99
N ALA A 932 -21.52 3.22 -26.23
CA ALA A 932 -22.63 2.43 -26.74
C ALA A 932 -23.81 3.30 -27.26
N GLY A 933 -23.73 4.62 -27.09
CA GLY A 933 -24.82 5.57 -27.30
C GLY A 933 -24.84 6.26 -28.67
N LYS A 934 -26.01 6.69 -29.12
CA LYS A 934 -26.13 7.64 -30.25
C LYS A 934 -26.17 9.06 -29.69
N GLU A 935 -25.03 9.75 -29.62
CA GLU A 935 -24.98 11.11 -29.07
C GLU A 935 -25.97 12.06 -29.76
N LEU A 936 -26.55 13.00 -29.01
CA LEU A 936 -27.49 14.00 -29.54
C LEU A 936 -26.86 14.84 -30.66
N ALA A 937 -25.57 15.17 -30.57
CA ALA A 937 -24.88 15.94 -31.59
C ALA A 937 -24.79 15.22 -32.95
N LEU A 938 -24.83 13.88 -32.96
CA LEU A 938 -24.89 13.11 -34.21
C LEU A 938 -26.27 13.19 -34.90
N LYS A 939 -27.32 13.60 -34.18
CA LYS A 939 -28.70 13.67 -34.69
C LYS A 939 -29.23 15.08 -34.87
N ALA A 940 -28.62 16.07 -34.22
CA ALA A 940 -28.99 17.46 -34.41
C ALA A 940 -28.67 17.91 -35.85
N LYS A 941 -29.61 18.66 -36.45
CA LYS A 941 -29.45 19.20 -37.81
C LYS A 941 -28.52 20.42 -37.86
N ASN A 942 -28.45 21.18 -36.77
CA ASN A 942 -27.68 22.41 -36.64
C ASN A 942 -27.47 22.78 -35.16
N VAL A 943 -26.67 23.82 -34.91
CA VAL A 943 -26.34 24.31 -33.56
C VAL A 943 -27.60 24.64 -32.74
N ALA A 944 -28.58 25.35 -33.32
CA ALA A 944 -29.81 25.76 -32.61
C ALA A 944 -30.67 24.55 -32.18
N GLY A 945 -30.76 23.54 -33.03
CA GLY A 945 -31.40 22.27 -32.70
C GLY A 945 -30.69 21.57 -31.54
N LEU A 946 -29.36 21.53 -31.55
CA LEU A 946 -28.57 20.92 -30.47
C LEU A 946 -28.72 21.68 -29.14
N VAL A 947 -28.72 23.02 -29.17
CA VAL A 947 -29.01 23.87 -28.00
C VAL A 947 -30.39 23.53 -27.42
N THR A 948 -31.40 23.38 -28.27
CA THR A 948 -32.76 23.01 -27.82
C THR A 948 -32.77 21.66 -27.11
N LEU A 949 -32.06 20.68 -27.66
CA LEU A 949 -31.95 19.34 -27.06
C LEU A 949 -31.24 19.38 -25.71
N TYR A 950 -30.06 20.02 -25.60
CA TYR A 950 -29.33 20.16 -24.34
C TYR A 950 -30.11 20.95 -23.28
N GLN A 951 -30.71 22.08 -23.66
CA GLN A 951 -31.51 22.89 -22.75
C GLN A 951 -32.70 22.10 -22.19
N SER A 952 -33.35 21.25 -23.02
CA SER A 952 -34.49 20.46 -22.55
C SER A 952 -34.13 19.50 -21.41
N VAL A 953 -32.91 18.97 -21.40
CA VAL A 953 -32.42 18.09 -20.32
C VAL A 953 -32.06 18.91 -19.09
N ILE A 954 -31.39 20.05 -19.29
CA ILE A 954 -31.08 20.99 -18.21
C ILE A 954 -32.35 21.43 -17.49
N ASP A 955 -33.39 21.80 -18.25
CA ASP A 955 -34.66 22.24 -17.71
C ASP A 955 -35.46 21.12 -17.04
N ALA A 956 -35.41 19.91 -17.60
CA ALA A 956 -36.15 18.76 -17.08
C ALA A 956 -35.64 18.31 -15.71
N TYR A 957 -34.32 18.33 -15.49
CA TYR A 957 -33.71 17.88 -14.24
C TYR A 957 -33.14 19.00 -13.37
N LYS A 958 -33.19 20.25 -13.83
CA LYS A 958 -32.63 21.43 -13.13
C LYS A 958 -31.17 21.20 -12.71
N ILE A 959 -30.36 20.66 -13.61
CA ILE A 959 -28.95 20.38 -13.33
C ILE A 959 -28.12 21.65 -13.42
N THR A 960 -27.09 21.71 -12.60
CA THR A 960 -26.08 22.77 -12.60
C THR A 960 -24.70 22.23 -12.98
N TRP A 961 -24.59 20.93 -13.29
CA TRP A 961 -23.41 20.31 -13.87
C TRP A 961 -23.81 19.34 -14.98
N ALA A 962 -23.36 19.62 -16.20
CA ALA A 962 -23.53 18.79 -17.38
C ALA A 962 -22.16 18.24 -17.81
N ASP A 963 -22.07 16.92 -17.93
CA ASP A 963 -20.88 16.21 -18.40
C ASP A 963 -21.08 15.70 -19.82
N PHE A 964 -20.05 15.74 -20.64
CA PHE A 964 -20.09 15.27 -22.02
C PHE A 964 -19.01 14.22 -22.21
N ASP A 965 -19.44 12.96 -22.16
CA ASP A 965 -18.64 11.77 -22.40
C ASP A 965 -18.56 11.52 -23.92
N ILE A 966 -17.42 11.91 -24.49
CA ILE A 966 -17.25 11.98 -25.95
C ILE A 966 -16.10 11.06 -26.35
N GLU A 967 -16.46 9.98 -27.05
CA GLU A 967 -15.53 8.95 -27.45
C GLU A 967 -15.87 8.34 -28.81
N GLY A 968 -14.97 7.48 -29.29
CA GLY A 968 -15.11 6.74 -30.55
C GLY A 968 -15.33 7.63 -31.78
N SER A 969 -16.23 7.20 -32.66
CA SER A 969 -16.52 7.88 -33.94
C SER A 969 -17.11 9.28 -33.78
N THR A 970 -17.63 9.59 -32.58
CA THR A 970 -18.18 10.92 -32.31
C THR A 970 -17.09 11.91 -31.95
N LEU A 971 -16.04 11.46 -31.26
CA LEU A 971 -14.86 12.27 -30.94
C LEU A 971 -14.03 12.61 -32.18
N THR A 972 -13.95 11.70 -33.17
CA THR A 972 -13.22 11.94 -34.43
C THR A 972 -14.00 12.81 -35.42
N ASN A 973 -15.29 13.05 -35.20
CA ASN A 973 -16.12 13.83 -36.12
C ASN A 973 -15.97 15.34 -35.89
N VAL A 974 -15.03 15.96 -36.62
CA VAL A 974 -14.71 17.39 -36.51
C VAL A 974 -15.91 18.32 -36.68
N LYS A 975 -16.88 17.99 -37.55
CA LYS A 975 -18.07 18.82 -37.77
C LYS A 975 -19.01 18.77 -36.58
N VAL A 976 -19.18 17.58 -36.01
CA VAL A 976 -20.03 17.36 -34.82
C VAL A 976 -19.38 17.99 -33.59
N ASN A 977 -18.06 17.90 -33.45
CA ASN A 977 -17.29 18.58 -32.41
C ASN A 977 -17.47 20.10 -32.45
N ASP A 978 -17.34 20.70 -33.63
CA ASP A 978 -17.53 22.14 -33.80
C ASP A 978 -18.97 22.58 -33.50
N MET A 979 -19.96 21.84 -33.99
CA MET A 979 -21.36 22.09 -33.68
C MET A 979 -21.65 21.95 -32.17
N ARG A 980 -21.09 20.94 -31.51
CA ARG A 980 -21.21 20.71 -30.07
C ARG A 980 -20.61 21.88 -29.31
N ASN A 981 -19.38 22.26 -29.59
CA ASN A 981 -18.69 23.33 -28.86
C ASN A 981 -19.41 24.69 -29.02
N LYS A 982 -19.93 24.99 -30.21
CA LYS A 982 -20.79 26.16 -30.45
C LYS A 982 -22.08 26.10 -29.63
N ALA A 983 -22.74 24.94 -29.61
CA ALA A 983 -23.96 24.77 -28.83
C ALA A 983 -23.69 24.90 -27.32
N LEU A 984 -22.59 24.35 -26.82
CA LEU A 984 -22.21 24.44 -25.41
C LEU A 984 -21.84 25.85 -24.98
N ALA A 985 -21.19 26.63 -25.85
CA ALA A 985 -20.92 28.04 -25.56
C ALA A 985 -22.21 28.83 -25.37
N ILE A 986 -23.23 28.57 -26.20
CA ILE A 986 -24.56 29.17 -26.08
C ILE A 986 -25.28 28.66 -24.81
N ILE A 987 -25.26 27.35 -24.55
CA ILE A 987 -25.86 26.75 -23.35
C ILE A 987 -25.29 27.35 -22.08
N LYS A 988 -23.97 27.51 -22.00
CA LYS A 988 -23.29 28.09 -20.83
C LYS A 988 -23.62 29.57 -20.67
N ALA A 989 -23.73 30.32 -21.77
CA ALA A 989 -24.21 31.71 -21.73
C ALA A 989 -25.67 31.82 -21.26
N ASN A 990 -26.52 30.88 -21.66
CA ASN A 990 -27.94 30.85 -21.28
C ASN A 990 -28.18 30.40 -19.84
N ASN A 991 -27.22 29.68 -19.23
CA ASN A 991 -27.34 29.13 -17.88
C ASN A 991 -26.15 29.56 -17.00
N PRO A 992 -26.14 30.80 -16.49
CA PRO A 992 -25.08 31.27 -15.60
C PRO A 992 -24.90 30.36 -14.38
N GLY A 993 -23.67 29.90 -14.15
CA GLY A 993 -23.33 28.97 -13.07
C GLY A 993 -23.42 27.47 -13.44
N LEU A 994 -23.80 27.14 -14.68
CA LEU A 994 -23.68 25.77 -15.20
C LEU A 994 -22.22 25.36 -15.35
N ILE A 995 -21.84 24.29 -14.67
CA ILE A 995 -20.57 23.59 -14.84
C ILE A 995 -20.68 22.70 -16.07
N VAL A 996 -19.74 22.84 -17.00
CA VAL A 996 -19.60 22.01 -18.20
C VAL A 996 -18.30 21.23 -18.09
N SER A 997 -18.41 19.89 -18.12
CA SER A 997 -17.27 18.99 -18.16
C SER A 997 -17.21 18.17 -19.44
N PHE A 998 -15.99 17.82 -19.84
CA PHE A 998 -15.74 16.79 -20.85
C PHE A 998 -15.13 15.57 -20.18
N THR A 999 -15.67 14.39 -20.46
CA THR A 999 -15.06 13.10 -20.13
C THR A 999 -14.44 12.54 -21.41
N LEU A 1000 -13.10 12.46 -21.46
CA LEU A 1000 -12.35 12.16 -22.68
C LEU A 1000 -11.40 10.96 -22.54
N PRO A 1001 -11.21 10.17 -23.61
CA PRO A 1001 -10.21 9.10 -23.65
C PRO A 1001 -8.82 9.67 -23.36
N THR A 1002 -8.05 8.96 -22.54
CA THR A 1002 -6.74 9.42 -22.06
C THR A 1002 -5.79 8.24 -21.96
N GLU A 1003 -4.60 8.36 -22.54
CA GLU A 1003 -3.52 7.41 -22.37
C GLU A 1003 -2.65 7.78 -21.15
N ILE A 1004 -1.74 6.89 -20.74
CA ILE A 1004 -0.82 7.17 -19.62
C ILE A 1004 0.01 8.44 -19.86
N ALA A 1005 0.34 8.70 -21.14
CA ALA A 1005 1.07 9.88 -21.57
C ALA A 1005 0.21 11.15 -21.69
N GLY A 1006 -1.11 11.07 -21.48
CA GLY A 1006 -2.05 12.19 -21.55
C GLY A 1006 -3.16 12.00 -22.57
N LEU A 1007 -3.84 13.09 -22.91
CA LEU A 1007 -4.98 13.09 -23.83
C LEU A 1007 -4.59 12.59 -25.23
N THR A 1008 -5.52 11.89 -25.90
CA THR A 1008 -5.34 11.51 -27.31
C THR A 1008 -5.37 12.74 -28.23
N ASP A 1009 -4.87 12.59 -29.45
CA ASP A 1009 -4.83 13.68 -30.43
C ASP A 1009 -6.24 14.19 -30.77
N GLU A 1010 -7.24 13.31 -30.82
CA GLU A 1010 -8.63 13.67 -31.07
C GLU A 1010 -9.22 14.48 -29.91
N ALA A 1011 -8.91 14.08 -28.66
CA ALA A 1011 -9.30 14.82 -27.47
C ALA A 1011 -8.67 16.21 -27.45
N VAL A 1012 -7.38 16.32 -27.82
CA VAL A 1012 -6.69 17.60 -27.99
C VAL A 1012 -7.33 18.45 -29.10
N ALA A 1013 -7.72 17.84 -30.22
CA ALA A 1013 -8.39 18.54 -31.32
C ALA A 1013 -9.76 19.11 -30.90
N LEU A 1014 -10.54 18.35 -30.13
CA LEU A 1014 -11.80 18.81 -29.54
C LEU A 1014 -11.58 20.04 -28.63
N LEU A 1015 -10.57 20.00 -27.75
CA LEU A 1015 -10.25 21.11 -26.84
C LEU A 1015 -9.74 22.35 -27.59
N LYS A 1016 -8.92 22.18 -28.63
CA LYS A 1016 -8.51 23.28 -29.52
C LYS A 1016 -9.72 23.93 -30.19
N ASN A 1017 -10.67 23.12 -30.67
CA ASN A 1017 -11.90 23.65 -31.23
C ASN A 1017 -12.77 24.36 -30.17
N ALA A 1018 -12.81 23.85 -28.94
CA ALA A 1018 -13.51 24.51 -27.82
C ALA A 1018 -12.91 25.89 -27.53
N ALA A 1019 -11.57 26.01 -27.52
CA ALA A 1019 -10.88 27.28 -27.36
C ALA A 1019 -11.21 28.27 -28.50
N THR A 1020 -11.19 27.80 -29.76
CA THR A 1020 -11.59 28.61 -30.94
C THR A 1020 -13.03 29.12 -30.82
N ASN A 1021 -13.94 28.28 -30.32
CA ASN A 1021 -15.34 28.62 -30.11
C ASN A 1021 -15.59 29.36 -28.78
N LYS A 1022 -14.54 29.71 -28.03
CA LYS A 1022 -14.61 30.42 -26.73
C LYS A 1022 -15.47 29.69 -25.70
N LEU A 1023 -15.53 28.37 -25.77
CA LEU A 1023 -16.19 27.54 -24.78
C LEU A 1023 -15.29 27.43 -23.54
N GLY A 1024 -15.78 27.96 -22.41
CA GLY A 1024 -15.15 27.69 -21.12
C GLY A 1024 -15.48 26.27 -20.65
N VAL A 1025 -14.48 25.40 -20.58
CA VAL A 1025 -14.59 24.06 -19.97
C VAL A 1025 -14.19 24.17 -18.51
N ASP A 1026 -15.05 23.78 -17.57
CA ASP A 1026 -14.75 23.92 -16.13
C ASP A 1026 -13.94 22.73 -15.61
N VAL A 1027 -14.29 21.53 -16.06
CA VAL A 1027 -13.62 20.28 -15.67
C VAL A 1027 -13.35 19.43 -16.90
N LEU A 1028 -12.09 19.02 -17.08
CA LEU A 1028 -11.72 17.93 -17.97
C LEU A 1028 -11.58 16.67 -17.12
N ASN A 1029 -12.55 15.77 -17.20
CA ASN A 1029 -12.51 14.46 -16.58
C ASN A 1029 -11.79 13.47 -17.51
N ILE A 1030 -10.74 12.82 -17.03
CA ILE A 1030 -10.01 11.83 -17.83
C ILE A 1030 -10.57 10.44 -17.58
N MET A 1031 -10.66 9.65 -18.65
CA MET A 1031 -10.89 8.22 -18.57
C MET A 1031 -9.57 7.53 -18.28
N ALA A 1032 -9.32 7.23 -17.01
CA ALA A 1032 -8.07 6.64 -16.52
C ALA A 1032 -8.15 5.11 -16.51
N MET A 1033 -8.49 4.54 -17.67
CA MET A 1033 -8.86 3.13 -17.84
C MET A 1033 -8.69 2.71 -19.30
N ASP A 1034 -8.52 1.40 -19.52
CA ASP A 1034 -8.40 0.78 -20.83
C ASP A 1034 -7.28 1.39 -21.68
N TYR A 1035 -6.10 1.53 -21.07
CA TYR A 1035 -4.92 2.09 -21.74
C TYR A 1035 -4.46 1.19 -22.87
N ASP A 1036 -4.07 1.78 -24.01
CA ASP A 1036 -3.59 1.01 -25.15
C ASP A 1036 -2.30 0.26 -24.77
N PRO A 1037 -2.29 -1.09 -24.78
CA PRO A 1037 -1.10 -1.87 -24.46
C PRO A 1037 0.10 -1.55 -25.37
N ALA A 1038 -0.13 -1.02 -26.57
CA ALA A 1038 0.92 -0.62 -27.50
C ALA A 1038 1.62 0.70 -27.13
N THR A 1039 0.98 1.57 -26.34
CA THR A 1039 1.55 2.85 -25.91
C THR A 1039 2.20 2.78 -24.53
N CYS A 1040 2.20 1.60 -23.93
CA CYS A 1040 2.80 1.30 -22.64
C CYS A 1040 4.34 1.25 -22.72
N PRO A 1041 5.07 2.04 -21.91
CA PRO A 1041 6.51 1.91 -21.76
C PRO A 1041 6.85 0.58 -21.06
N GLY A 1042 7.20 -0.44 -21.85
CA GLY A 1042 7.36 -1.81 -21.35
C GLY A 1042 6.04 -2.46 -20.94
N THR A 1043 6.06 -3.75 -20.60
CA THR A 1043 4.88 -4.57 -20.26
C THR A 1043 4.19 -4.20 -18.92
N THR A 1044 4.38 -2.99 -18.39
CA THR A 1044 4.08 -2.58 -17.00
C THR A 1044 2.66 -2.06 -16.75
N CYS A 1045 1.79 -2.00 -17.76
CA CYS A 1045 0.42 -1.50 -17.60
C CYS A 1045 -0.51 -2.43 -16.77
N LEU A 1046 -0.17 -3.72 -16.65
CA LEU A 1046 -1.08 -4.76 -16.14
C LEU A 1046 -1.09 -4.92 -14.60
N SER A 1047 -0.56 -3.97 -13.82
CA SER A 1047 -0.66 -4.05 -12.35
C SER A 1047 -0.51 -2.73 -11.57
N ASN A 1048 -0.37 -1.57 -12.24
CA ASN A 1048 -0.11 -0.29 -11.55
C ASN A 1048 -1.11 0.82 -11.93
N MET A 1049 -2.40 0.50 -11.86
CA MET A 1049 -3.46 1.41 -12.32
C MET A 1049 -3.57 2.71 -11.52
N GLY A 1050 -3.19 2.72 -10.24
CA GLY A 1050 -3.16 3.93 -9.40
C GLY A 1050 -2.15 4.95 -9.91
N GLN A 1051 -0.89 4.52 -10.07
CA GLN A 1051 0.17 5.40 -10.58
C GLN A 1051 -0.06 5.80 -12.04
N ASN A 1052 -0.61 4.92 -12.87
CA ASN A 1052 -0.94 5.24 -14.26
C ASN A 1052 -2.03 6.32 -14.34
N SER A 1053 -3.07 6.22 -13.50
CA SER A 1053 -4.10 7.26 -13.39
C SER A 1053 -3.52 8.61 -12.96
N ILE A 1054 -2.56 8.61 -12.03
CA ILE A 1054 -1.86 9.81 -11.58
C ILE A 1054 -1.00 10.44 -12.69
N LYS A 1055 -0.28 9.61 -13.46
CA LYS A 1055 0.52 10.05 -14.61
C LYS A 1055 -0.35 10.66 -15.69
N ALA A 1056 -1.43 9.97 -16.08
CA ALA A 1056 -2.40 10.46 -17.04
C ALA A 1056 -3.01 11.81 -16.60
N ALA A 1057 -3.39 11.95 -15.33
CA ALA A 1057 -3.91 13.21 -14.78
C ALA A 1057 -2.90 14.35 -14.83
N THR A 1058 -1.63 14.07 -14.50
CA THR A 1058 -0.55 15.06 -14.53
C THR A 1058 -0.28 15.52 -15.97
N ALA A 1059 -0.24 14.58 -16.92
CA ALA A 1059 -0.04 14.87 -18.33
C ALA A 1059 -1.21 15.67 -18.93
N ALA A 1060 -2.46 15.28 -18.64
CA ALA A 1060 -3.65 16.02 -19.07
C ALA A 1060 -3.67 17.45 -18.52
N HIS A 1061 -3.25 17.66 -17.26
CA HIS A 1061 -3.12 18.99 -16.69
C HIS A 1061 -2.08 19.86 -17.42
N ALA A 1062 -0.94 19.27 -17.80
CA ALA A 1062 0.06 19.96 -18.61
C ALA A 1062 -0.48 20.34 -20.00
N THR A 1063 -1.22 19.43 -20.64
CA THR A 1063 -1.87 19.69 -21.94
C THR A 1063 -2.87 20.83 -21.85
N LEU A 1064 -3.76 20.84 -20.83
CA LEU A 1064 -4.69 21.95 -20.61
C LEU A 1064 -3.97 23.30 -20.51
N SER A 1065 -2.86 23.34 -19.77
CA SER A 1065 -2.03 24.55 -19.60
C SER A 1065 -1.48 25.02 -20.95
N SER A 1066 -1.00 24.09 -21.79
CA SER A 1066 -0.48 24.41 -23.14
C SER A 1066 -1.56 24.94 -24.10
N LEU A 1067 -2.81 24.53 -23.91
CA LEU A 1067 -3.96 24.94 -24.73
C LEU A 1067 -4.65 26.21 -24.20
N GLY A 1068 -4.15 26.82 -23.13
CA GLY A 1068 -4.70 28.05 -22.55
C GLY A 1068 -5.85 27.86 -21.56
N PHE A 1069 -6.17 26.62 -21.19
CA PHE A 1069 -7.22 26.26 -20.23
C PHE A 1069 -6.73 26.34 -18.77
N SER A 1070 -6.16 27.50 -18.39
CA SER A 1070 -5.49 27.69 -17.09
C SER A 1070 -6.43 27.61 -15.86
N THR A 1071 -7.73 27.80 -16.05
CA THR A 1071 -8.74 27.71 -14.97
C THR A 1071 -9.48 26.37 -14.94
N THR A 1072 -9.34 25.56 -15.99
CA THR A 1072 -9.99 24.25 -16.09
C THR A 1072 -9.36 23.28 -15.10
N LYS A 1073 -10.21 22.59 -14.34
CA LYS A 1073 -9.78 21.58 -13.37
C LYS A 1073 -9.73 20.20 -14.03
N VAL A 1074 -8.97 19.31 -13.43
CA VAL A 1074 -8.93 17.90 -13.86
C VAL A 1074 -9.86 17.07 -12.98
N GLY A 1075 -10.58 16.16 -13.62
CA GLY A 1075 -11.28 15.04 -13.01
C GLY A 1075 -10.58 13.73 -13.33
N ILE A 1076 -10.64 12.74 -12.45
CA ILE A 1076 -10.04 11.42 -12.68
C ILE A 1076 -11.12 10.34 -12.49
N THR A 1077 -11.36 9.54 -13.52
CA THR A 1077 -12.35 8.46 -13.51
C THR A 1077 -11.73 7.16 -14.02
N PRO A 1078 -11.30 6.26 -13.13
CA PRO A 1078 -10.90 4.91 -13.52
C PRO A 1078 -12.12 3.98 -13.61
N MET A 1079 -11.94 2.81 -14.23
CA MET A 1079 -12.84 1.67 -14.09
C MET A 1079 -12.36 0.82 -12.92
N ILE A 1080 -13.25 0.47 -11.98
CA ILE A 1080 -12.86 -0.19 -10.73
C ILE A 1080 -12.74 -1.71 -10.87
N GLY A 1081 -11.81 -2.35 -10.17
CA GLY A 1081 -11.57 -3.78 -10.29
C GLY A 1081 -11.07 -4.16 -11.69
N VAL A 1082 -11.54 -5.27 -12.24
CA VAL A 1082 -11.14 -5.78 -13.56
C VAL A 1082 -11.70 -4.87 -14.66
N ASN A 1083 -10.83 -4.39 -15.55
CA ASN A 1083 -11.19 -3.57 -16.71
C ASN A 1083 -11.45 -4.42 -17.97
N ASP A 1084 -11.78 -3.76 -19.08
CA ASP A 1084 -12.06 -4.43 -20.36
C ASP A 1084 -10.78 -4.99 -21.01
N ILE A 1085 -9.62 -4.39 -20.69
CA ILE A 1085 -8.31 -4.88 -21.14
C ILE A 1085 -7.77 -5.93 -20.15
N SER A 1086 -7.48 -7.12 -20.69
CA SER A 1086 -6.97 -8.25 -19.91
C SER A 1086 -5.69 -7.88 -19.15
N GLY A 1087 -5.76 -7.95 -17.81
CA GLY A 1087 -4.65 -7.66 -16.90
C GLY A 1087 -4.71 -6.26 -16.31
N GLU A 1088 -5.58 -5.36 -16.78
CA GLU A 1088 -5.85 -4.12 -16.06
C GLU A 1088 -6.78 -4.36 -14.87
N ILE A 1089 -6.28 -4.14 -13.66
CA ILE A 1089 -7.05 -4.28 -12.43
C ILE A 1089 -6.82 -3.04 -11.54
N PHE A 1090 -7.85 -2.22 -11.37
CA PHE A 1090 -7.85 -1.09 -10.45
C PHE A 1090 -8.29 -1.54 -9.05
N THR A 1091 -7.34 -1.66 -8.13
CA THR A 1091 -7.58 -2.20 -6.78
C THR A 1091 -7.99 -1.12 -5.76
N LEU A 1092 -8.41 -1.53 -4.56
CA LEU A 1092 -8.68 -0.61 -3.45
C LEU A 1092 -7.43 0.21 -3.05
N ASN A 1093 -6.23 -0.38 -3.14
CA ASN A 1093 -4.97 0.35 -2.91
C ASN A 1093 -4.75 1.42 -3.98
N ASN A 1094 -5.06 1.13 -5.25
CA ASN A 1094 -4.99 2.15 -6.30
C ASN A 1094 -5.98 3.30 -6.06
N ALA A 1095 -7.16 3.01 -5.52
CA ALA A 1095 -8.12 4.04 -5.11
C ALA A 1095 -7.55 4.93 -3.99
N GLN A 1096 -6.85 4.36 -3.01
CA GLN A 1096 -6.19 5.09 -1.91
C GLN A 1096 -5.05 5.98 -2.42
N GLU A 1097 -4.22 5.47 -3.34
CA GLU A 1097 -3.16 6.24 -3.99
C GLU A 1097 -3.72 7.44 -4.76
N MET A 1098 -4.74 7.18 -5.58
CA MET A 1098 -5.38 8.20 -6.43
C MET A 1098 -6.02 9.30 -5.58
N VAL A 1099 -6.78 8.96 -4.53
CA VAL A 1099 -7.41 9.99 -3.67
C VAL A 1099 -6.39 10.78 -2.87
N SER A 1100 -5.31 10.14 -2.41
CA SER A 1100 -4.20 10.82 -1.73
C SER A 1100 -3.51 11.83 -2.63
N PHE A 1101 -3.29 11.48 -3.91
CA PHE A 1101 -2.78 12.40 -4.91
C PHE A 1101 -3.75 13.55 -5.18
N ALA A 1102 -5.03 13.26 -5.38
CA ALA A 1102 -6.06 14.25 -5.69
C ALA A 1102 -6.28 15.25 -4.54
N LEU A 1103 -6.22 14.80 -3.29
CA LEU A 1103 -6.31 15.68 -2.11
C LEU A 1103 -5.15 16.68 -2.03
N LYS A 1104 -3.93 16.28 -2.41
CA LYS A 1104 -2.74 17.14 -2.41
C LYS A 1104 -2.72 18.16 -3.55
N ASN A 1105 -3.54 17.97 -4.59
CA ASN A 1105 -3.50 18.78 -5.81
C ASN A 1105 -4.77 19.61 -5.99
N ASN A 1106 -4.68 20.94 -5.86
CA ASN A 1106 -5.81 21.86 -6.00
C ASN A 1106 -6.30 22.08 -7.44
N TRP A 1107 -5.57 21.56 -8.42
CA TRP A 1107 -6.00 21.51 -9.82
C TRP A 1107 -6.89 20.29 -10.12
N VAL A 1108 -6.96 19.31 -9.20
CA VAL A 1108 -7.94 18.21 -9.24
C VAL A 1108 -9.20 18.62 -8.47
N ALA A 1109 -10.34 18.61 -9.15
CA ALA A 1109 -11.64 19.02 -8.59
C ALA A 1109 -12.71 17.93 -8.65
N PHE A 1110 -12.48 16.85 -9.38
CA PHE A 1110 -13.45 15.77 -9.54
C PHE A 1110 -12.80 14.39 -9.41
N LEU A 1111 -13.44 13.49 -8.66
CA LEU A 1111 -13.15 12.06 -8.70
C LEU A 1111 -14.44 11.31 -9.04
N GLY A 1112 -14.35 10.39 -10.00
CA GLY A 1112 -15.40 9.46 -10.34
C GLY A 1112 -14.85 8.04 -10.38
N PHE A 1113 -15.70 7.09 -10.76
CA PHE A 1113 -15.27 5.80 -11.29
C PHE A 1113 -16.40 5.14 -12.09
N TRP A 1114 -16.04 4.23 -13.00
CA TRP A 1114 -16.98 3.36 -13.72
C TRP A 1114 -17.02 1.94 -13.08
N SER A 1115 -18.11 1.54 -12.42
CA SER A 1115 -19.32 2.31 -12.07
C SER A 1115 -19.84 1.88 -10.70
N ALA A 1116 -20.71 2.69 -10.08
CA ALA A 1116 -21.32 2.37 -8.79
C ALA A 1116 -22.09 1.04 -8.80
N ASN A 1117 -22.60 0.62 -9.97
CA ASN A 1117 -23.24 -0.67 -10.18
C ASN A 1117 -22.30 -1.86 -9.85
N ARG A 1118 -20.98 -1.63 -9.91
CA ARG A 1118 -19.92 -2.63 -9.73
C ARG A 1118 -19.32 -2.64 -8.32
N ASP A 1119 -19.64 -1.64 -7.50
CA ASP A 1119 -19.02 -1.44 -6.18
C ASP A 1119 -19.75 -2.19 -5.06
N ASN A 1120 -19.65 -3.52 -5.10
CA ASN A 1120 -20.33 -4.40 -4.14
C ASN A 1120 -19.46 -5.61 -3.75
N LYS A 1121 -19.86 -6.32 -2.70
CA LYS A 1121 -19.10 -7.48 -2.18
C LYS A 1121 -19.12 -8.71 -3.09
N VAL A 1122 -19.97 -8.73 -4.12
CA VAL A 1122 -20.15 -9.92 -4.96
C VAL A 1122 -19.00 -9.98 -5.96
N LYS A 1123 -18.12 -10.97 -5.79
CA LYS A 1123 -17.14 -11.30 -6.83
C LYS A 1123 -17.81 -12.18 -7.89
N ALA A 1124 -18.28 -11.56 -8.96
CA ALA A 1124 -18.83 -12.25 -10.13
C ALA A 1124 -17.98 -12.01 -11.38
N SER A 1125 -18.03 -12.98 -12.31
CA SER A 1125 -17.43 -12.84 -13.64
C SER A 1125 -18.19 -11.87 -14.53
N ASP A 1126 -19.45 -11.56 -14.19
CA ASP A 1126 -20.23 -10.53 -14.86
C ASP A 1126 -19.80 -9.15 -14.36
N LEU A 1127 -18.96 -8.47 -15.15
CA LEU A 1127 -18.39 -7.17 -14.79
C LEU A 1127 -19.41 -6.03 -14.86
N SER A 1128 -20.62 -6.25 -15.38
CA SER A 1128 -21.68 -5.23 -15.40
C SER A 1128 -22.30 -4.96 -14.02
N VAL A 1129 -22.16 -5.92 -13.10
CA VAL A 1129 -22.74 -5.89 -11.75
C VAL A 1129 -21.71 -6.17 -10.66
N SER A 1130 -20.42 -6.27 -11.01
CA SER A 1130 -19.33 -6.63 -10.09
C SER A 1130 -18.02 -6.02 -10.59
N SER A 1131 -17.17 -5.60 -9.66
CA SER A 1131 -15.81 -5.15 -9.96
C SER A 1131 -14.90 -6.31 -10.36
N GLY A 1132 -15.30 -7.57 -10.12
CA GLY A 1132 -14.49 -8.76 -10.41
C GLY A 1132 -13.36 -9.02 -9.41
N ILE A 1133 -13.19 -8.16 -8.41
CA ILE A 1133 -12.21 -8.32 -7.33
C ILE A 1133 -12.88 -8.65 -5.99
N THR A 1134 -12.09 -9.03 -4.98
CA THR A 1134 -12.60 -9.24 -3.62
C THR A 1134 -12.63 -7.89 -2.90
N GLN A 1135 -13.81 -7.48 -2.44
CA GLN A 1135 -14.04 -6.22 -1.74
C GLN A 1135 -15.27 -6.31 -0.83
N GLY A 1136 -15.50 -5.28 0.00
CA GLY A 1136 -16.78 -5.09 0.70
C GLY A 1136 -17.82 -4.36 -0.16
N ASP A 1137 -19.06 -4.33 0.33
CA ASP A 1137 -20.09 -3.44 -0.23
C ASP A 1137 -19.61 -1.99 -0.14
N TRP A 1138 -19.66 -1.25 -1.24
CA TRP A 1138 -19.22 0.16 -1.31
C TRP A 1138 -17.74 0.39 -1.04
N GLY A 1139 -16.88 -0.61 -1.25
CA GLY A 1139 -15.44 -0.53 -0.96
C GLY A 1139 -14.76 0.67 -1.62
N PHE A 1140 -15.05 0.94 -2.90
CA PHE A 1140 -14.48 2.07 -3.62
C PHE A 1140 -15.13 3.40 -3.22
N CYS A 1141 -16.46 3.44 -3.05
CA CYS A 1141 -17.17 4.62 -2.57
C CYS A 1141 -16.65 5.07 -1.19
N ASN A 1142 -16.41 4.15 -0.27
CA ASN A 1142 -15.89 4.46 1.06
C ASN A 1142 -14.50 5.12 0.99
N ILE A 1143 -13.62 4.63 0.11
CA ILE A 1143 -12.27 5.19 -0.05
C ILE A 1143 -12.32 6.55 -0.74
N LEU A 1144 -13.06 6.70 -1.83
CA LEU A 1144 -13.03 7.91 -2.65
C LEU A 1144 -13.91 9.04 -2.10
N SER A 1145 -14.90 8.73 -1.26
CA SER A 1145 -15.79 9.73 -0.64
C SER A 1145 -15.07 10.73 0.26
N VAL A 1146 -13.87 10.41 0.76
CA VAL A 1146 -13.03 11.33 1.54
C VAL A 1146 -12.59 12.57 0.75
N PHE A 1147 -12.76 12.55 -0.57
CA PHE A 1147 -12.44 13.68 -1.45
C PHE A 1147 -13.51 14.80 -1.41
N SER A 1148 -14.74 14.48 -1.03
CA SER A 1148 -15.92 15.38 -1.04
C SER A 1148 -16.13 16.16 0.25
#